data_AF-A0A7T6XK44-F1
#
_entry.id   AF-A0A7T6XK44-F1
#
_cell.length_a   1.000
_cell.length_b   1.000
_cell.length_c   1.000
_cell.angle_alpha   90.00
_cell.angle_beta   90.00
_cell.angle_gamma   90.00
#
_symmetry.space_group_name_H-M   'P 1'
#
loop_
_entity.id
_entity.type
_entity.pdbx_description
1 polymer ?
#
loop_
_entity_poly.entity_id
_entity_poly.type
_entity_poly.pdbx_seq_one_letter_code
_entity_poly.pdbx_strand_id
1 'polypeptide(L)'
;MSTELDELRRLLAEEQRLRAEEQRLRAEEQRLRAEEQRLWVEEQRLRAEDRERTLKTSLPTFLDGLHTHLFLGLGVQQDKTKSTCGDPVNATNKLRPRKLKAWGSFAKEQVDIWRLLMDSSLVEDRLFTSLHTLEETGESIRRQLVGSELDLHHFLRQTVEDYISKIIEELYNDPTLRQVFGLRGSIRFENHSNTLSPERELEEGMQNIDIRGRRRSPRLAAQEQSASSNTATRDPRTPPPERSSRPGANQFCVYNIPSQSSESVHRIAAYIKEYKSPHKVKLGHIYEGLEDMDIDKVVEQEKNETLKVRFHRAIAGLLVQPYDYMIRAGTEMGVLSTGEADIYLRIGEDPGTLLYHLSVPKGDVGDYTGWDPHSSGPNRLHLTAVGQSLAFTLQALKLRPRNQAWRQQAINSLPRWKVVVADILGSIPDAEVPSSEYRPPRTNGFLRMSPIQLRRKRHNLIVGSCHSIDAQGNSDDDQPDPHTPSRDPRIYRNIERRHPPPTHPTHTPATQGSSAENNRRYCTLNCLRGLLYGGELDQACPNFLDHGTTRHVINAKSFIKLLRHQLSKTVNADCEVLGIHGSCGALLKVTLSSHGYTVPAKCTVPEFSEHLRHEAAIYDKLRPIQGIYIPFYLGSIDLVHPYSYDGIAILKHMMLLSPGGQPLDLALKEMTQNCLIAKMKESLSGIHRLNVLHKDPAPRNWLYNPESKKVVFFDFEMAEIIDLRPILGIISPNGKRKLTPYDGLDEKLLSGFARETNKAVQELRCWNRQVRF
;
A
#
# COMPACT_ATOMS: atom_id res chain seq x y z
N MET A 1 -108.37 -5.07 -7.29
CA MET A 1 -107.95 -6.27 -6.52
C MET A 1 -106.93 -7.16 -7.25
N SER A 2 -107.18 -7.75 -8.43
CA SER A 2 -106.17 -8.64 -9.08
C SER A 2 -105.12 -7.89 -9.90
N THR A 3 -105.46 -6.76 -10.53
CA THR A 3 -104.55 -5.99 -11.40
C THR A 3 -103.56 -5.14 -10.61
N GLU A 4 -103.98 -4.53 -9.51
CA GLU A 4 -103.11 -3.71 -8.64
C GLU A 4 -102.06 -4.54 -7.90
N LEU A 5 -102.34 -5.81 -7.58
CA LEU A 5 -101.40 -6.70 -6.89
C LEU A 5 -100.26 -7.16 -7.82
N ASP A 6 -100.55 -7.37 -9.10
CA ASP A 6 -99.56 -7.71 -10.11
C ASP A 6 -98.70 -6.50 -10.54
N GLU A 7 -99.29 -5.30 -10.51
CA GLU A 7 -98.55 -4.04 -10.70
C GLU A 7 -97.60 -3.77 -9.53
N LEU A 8 -98.05 -3.96 -8.28
CA LEU A 8 -97.20 -3.88 -7.08
C LEU A 8 -96.06 -4.90 -7.11
N ARG A 9 -96.30 -6.14 -7.57
CA ARG A 9 -95.26 -7.17 -7.72
C ARG A 9 -94.23 -6.81 -8.79
N ARG A 10 -94.66 -6.20 -9.91
CA ARG A 10 -93.73 -5.70 -10.94
C ARG A 10 -92.87 -4.56 -10.41
N LEU A 11 -93.46 -3.58 -9.72
CA LEU A 11 -92.72 -2.46 -9.12
C LEU A 11 -91.71 -2.94 -8.07
N LEU A 12 -92.07 -3.94 -7.25
CA LEU A 12 -91.18 -4.50 -6.23
C LEU A 12 -90.03 -5.30 -6.86
N ALA A 13 -90.28 -6.01 -7.97
CA ALA A 13 -89.24 -6.71 -8.74
C ALA A 13 -88.31 -5.73 -9.47
N GLU A 14 -88.83 -4.61 -9.97
CA GLU A 14 -88.04 -3.55 -10.60
C GLU A 14 -87.18 -2.80 -9.57
N GLU A 15 -87.74 -2.49 -8.40
CA GLU A 15 -86.99 -1.91 -7.28
C GLU A 15 -85.87 -2.87 -6.79
N GLN A 16 -86.15 -4.17 -6.71
CA GLN A 16 -85.13 -5.18 -6.39
C GLN A 16 -84.02 -5.25 -7.44
N ARG A 17 -84.35 -5.13 -8.73
CA ARG A 17 -83.37 -5.08 -9.82
C ARG A 17 -82.49 -3.83 -9.73
N LEU A 18 -83.08 -2.66 -9.50
CA LEU A 18 -82.34 -1.41 -9.33
C LEU A 18 -81.40 -1.46 -8.12
N ARG A 19 -81.87 -2.01 -6.99
CA ARG A 19 -81.02 -2.22 -5.80
C ARG A 19 -79.88 -3.21 -6.07
N ALA A 20 -80.13 -4.28 -6.82
CA ALA A 20 -79.09 -5.23 -7.20
C ALA A 20 -78.06 -4.62 -8.16
N GLU A 21 -78.50 -3.80 -9.12
CA GLU A 21 -77.61 -3.07 -10.03
C GLU A 21 -76.77 -2.03 -9.30
N GLU A 22 -77.37 -1.26 -8.38
CA GLU A 22 -76.66 -0.31 -7.53
C GLU A 22 -75.63 -1.02 -6.62
N GLN A 23 -75.96 -2.19 -6.07
CA GLN A 23 -75.00 -3.01 -5.32
C GLN A 23 -73.85 -3.50 -6.19
N ARG A 24 -74.12 -3.90 -7.45
CA ARG A 24 -73.07 -4.30 -8.40
C ARG A 24 -72.14 -3.14 -8.75
N LEU A 25 -72.70 -1.96 -9.02
CA LEU A 25 -71.91 -0.74 -9.30
C LEU A 25 -71.06 -0.33 -8.09
N ARG A 26 -71.62 -0.35 -6.87
CA ARG A 26 -70.85 -0.09 -5.64
C ARG A 26 -69.75 -1.12 -5.41
N ALA A 27 -70.01 -2.40 -5.70
CA ALA A 27 -69.00 -3.46 -5.59
C ALA A 27 -67.89 -3.29 -6.65
N GLU A 28 -68.24 -2.89 -7.87
CA GLU A 28 -67.27 -2.60 -8.93
C GLU A 28 -66.41 -1.38 -8.62
N GLU A 29 -67.01 -0.30 -8.11
CA GLU A 29 -66.29 0.90 -7.64
C GLU A 29 -65.35 0.57 -6.47
N GLN A 30 -65.79 -0.26 -5.52
CA GLN A 30 -64.92 -0.74 -4.43
C GLN A 30 -63.75 -1.57 -4.95
N ARG A 31 -63.96 -2.41 -5.97
CA ARG A 31 -62.89 -3.20 -6.59
C ARG A 31 -61.88 -2.30 -7.29
N LEU A 32 -62.33 -1.31 -8.08
CA LEU A 32 -61.46 -0.36 -8.76
C LEU A 32 -60.63 0.46 -7.77
N ARG A 33 -61.24 0.96 -6.69
CA ARG A 33 -60.51 1.68 -5.62
C ARG A 33 -59.49 0.78 -4.91
N ALA A 34 -59.83 -0.49 -4.68
CA ALA A 34 -58.90 -1.45 -4.08
C ALA A 34 -57.73 -1.80 -5.01
N GLU A 35 -57.95 -1.88 -6.32
CA GLU A 35 -56.91 -2.08 -7.32
C GLU A 35 -55.99 -0.86 -7.45
N GLU A 36 -56.56 0.35 -7.51
CA GLU A 36 -55.81 1.61 -7.50
C GLU A 36 -54.96 1.75 -6.23
N GLN A 37 -55.50 1.39 -5.07
CA GLN A 37 -54.76 1.41 -3.81
C GLN A 37 -53.61 0.40 -3.80
N ARG A 38 -53.79 -0.79 -4.38
CA ARG A 38 -52.71 -1.79 -4.52
C ARG A 38 -51.60 -1.27 -5.42
N LEU A 39 -51.94 -0.72 -6.58
CA LEU A 39 -50.98 -0.13 -7.52
C LEU A 39 -50.23 1.04 -6.87
N TRP A 40 -50.92 1.89 -6.12
CA TRP A 40 -50.29 3.00 -5.42
C TRP A 40 -49.31 2.52 -4.33
N VAL A 41 -49.69 1.51 -3.54
CA VAL A 41 -48.80 0.91 -2.53
C VAL A 41 -47.58 0.27 -3.19
N GLU A 42 -47.77 -0.45 -4.30
CA GLU A 42 -46.68 -1.05 -5.07
C GLU A 42 -45.75 0.01 -5.67
N GLU A 43 -46.29 1.08 -6.25
CA GLU A 43 -45.50 2.20 -6.77
C GLU A 43 -44.71 2.91 -5.66
N GLN A 44 -45.33 3.18 -4.51
CA GLN A 44 -44.62 3.76 -3.37
C GLN A 44 -43.50 2.85 -2.88
N ARG A 45 -43.75 1.53 -2.85
CA ARG A 45 -42.75 0.54 -2.48
C ARG A 45 -41.56 0.54 -3.46
N LEU A 46 -41.82 0.50 -4.77
CA LEU A 46 -40.77 0.56 -5.80
C LEU A 46 -39.96 1.86 -5.70
N ARG A 47 -40.63 3.01 -5.51
CA ARG A 47 -39.97 4.30 -5.31
C ARG A 47 -39.13 4.33 -4.03
N ALA A 48 -39.58 3.68 -2.96
CA ALA A 48 -38.83 3.59 -1.71
C ALA A 48 -37.60 2.69 -1.87
N GLU A 49 -37.74 1.53 -2.52
CA GLU A 49 -36.65 0.60 -2.84
C GLU A 49 -35.58 1.29 -3.71
N ASP A 50 -35.98 2.01 -4.76
CA ASP A 50 -35.06 2.74 -5.64
C ASP A 50 -34.31 3.87 -4.91
N ARG A 51 -35.02 4.61 -4.06
CA ARG A 51 -34.40 5.62 -3.17
C ARG A 51 -33.40 4.96 -2.23
N GLU A 52 -33.73 3.83 -1.61
CA GLU A 52 -32.80 3.16 -0.70
C GLU A 52 -31.53 2.67 -1.40
N ARG A 53 -31.63 2.21 -2.66
CA ARG A 53 -30.48 1.78 -3.47
C ARG A 53 -29.52 2.90 -3.85
N THR A 54 -29.98 4.15 -3.86
CA THR A 54 -29.14 5.33 -4.14
C THR A 54 -28.52 5.93 -2.88
N LEU A 55 -29.01 5.58 -1.69
CA LEU A 55 -28.41 6.00 -0.42
C LEU A 55 -27.07 5.29 -0.16
N LYS A 56 -26.23 5.93 0.67
CA LYS A 56 -25.03 5.30 1.20
C LYS A 56 -25.36 4.03 2.00
N THR A 57 -24.43 3.09 1.99
CA THR A 57 -24.58 1.78 2.64
C THR A 57 -23.81 1.71 3.96
N SER A 58 -24.27 0.86 4.87
CA SER A 58 -23.51 0.45 6.06
C SER A 58 -22.43 -0.57 5.69
N LEU A 59 -21.44 -0.79 6.55
CA LEU A 59 -20.31 -1.68 6.24
C LEU A 59 -20.76 -3.10 5.84
N PRO A 60 -21.71 -3.77 6.53
CA PRO A 60 -22.13 -5.11 6.13
C PRO A 60 -22.84 -5.17 4.77
N THR A 61 -23.76 -4.23 4.51
CA THR A 61 -24.45 -4.11 3.22
C THR A 61 -23.48 -3.76 2.10
N PHE A 62 -22.45 -2.95 2.41
CA PHE A 62 -21.39 -2.64 1.48
C PHE A 62 -20.58 -3.87 1.08
N LEU A 63 -20.15 -4.69 2.05
CA LEU A 63 -19.42 -5.94 1.79
C LEU A 63 -20.24 -6.92 0.95
N ASP A 64 -21.54 -7.02 1.21
CA ASP A 64 -22.46 -7.83 0.41
C ASP A 64 -22.51 -7.36 -1.06
N GLY A 65 -22.70 -6.06 -1.27
CA GLY A 65 -22.73 -5.45 -2.60
C GLY A 65 -21.41 -5.62 -3.35
N LEU A 66 -20.27 -5.50 -2.67
CA LEU A 66 -18.95 -5.71 -3.29
C LEU A 66 -18.76 -7.15 -3.76
N HIS A 67 -19.18 -8.14 -2.98
CA HIS A 67 -19.10 -9.55 -3.38
C HIS A 67 -20.01 -9.83 -4.58
N THR A 68 -21.29 -9.46 -4.46
CA THR A 68 -22.35 -9.79 -5.42
C THR A 68 -22.17 -9.06 -6.76
N HIS A 69 -21.87 -7.76 -6.73
CA HIS A 69 -21.83 -6.95 -7.95
C HIS A 69 -20.45 -6.87 -8.60
N LEU A 70 -19.37 -6.88 -7.80
CA LEU A 70 -18.01 -6.67 -8.30
C LEU A 70 -17.19 -7.95 -8.37
N PHE A 71 -16.94 -8.60 -7.23
CA PHE A 71 -15.94 -9.67 -7.15
C PHE A 71 -16.33 -10.92 -7.96
N LEU A 72 -17.62 -11.29 -7.95
CA LEU A 72 -18.13 -12.39 -8.79
C LEU A 72 -18.00 -12.12 -10.31
N GLY A 73 -17.70 -10.87 -10.71
CA GLY A 73 -17.50 -10.47 -12.10
C GLY A 73 -16.14 -10.84 -12.71
N LEU A 74 -15.26 -11.56 -11.99
CA LEU A 74 -13.96 -11.98 -12.51
C LEU A 74 -14.09 -12.86 -13.76
N GLY A 75 -13.72 -12.32 -14.92
CA GLY A 75 -13.59 -13.07 -16.17
C GLY A 75 -12.13 -13.38 -16.51
N VAL A 76 -11.76 -14.66 -16.57
CA VAL A 76 -10.40 -15.09 -16.96
C VAL A 76 -10.33 -15.30 -18.46
N GLN A 77 -9.32 -14.73 -19.12
CA GLN A 77 -9.08 -14.96 -20.55
C GLN A 77 -8.64 -16.40 -20.79
N GLN A 78 -9.45 -17.17 -21.51
CA GLN A 78 -9.16 -18.58 -21.82
C GLN A 78 -8.29 -18.73 -23.08
N ASP A 79 -8.29 -17.72 -23.95
CA ASP A 79 -7.49 -17.72 -25.17
C ASP A 79 -6.03 -17.40 -24.87
N LYS A 80 -5.17 -18.43 -24.93
CA LYS A 80 -3.72 -18.31 -24.72
C LYS A 80 -3.05 -17.36 -25.71
N THR A 81 -3.62 -17.16 -26.90
CA THR A 81 -3.04 -16.25 -27.92
C THR A 81 -3.26 -14.77 -27.59
N LYS A 82 -4.16 -14.49 -26.65
CA LYS A 82 -4.49 -13.13 -26.16
C LYS A 82 -4.02 -12.89 -24.72
N SER A 83 -3.26 -13.83 -24.16
CA SER A 83 -2.70 -13.76 -22.81
C SER A 83 -1.20 -13.50 -22.90
N THR A 84 -0.61 -12.85 -21.89
CA THR A 84 0.83 -12.56 -21.93
C THR A 84 1.67 -13.80 -21.64
N CYS A 85 2.44 -14.26 -22.63
CA CYS A 85 3.51 -15.26 -22.47
C CYS A 85 4.78 -14.64 -21.84
N GLY A 86 4.64 -13.99 -20.68
CA GLY A 86 5.79 -13.48 -19.92
C GLY A 86 6.41 -14.56 -19.03
N ASP A 87 7.74 -14.57 -18.91
CA ASP A 87 8.54 -15.52 -18.12
C ASP A 87 7.91 -15.75 -16.71
N PRO A 88 7.46 -16.97 -16.39
CA PRO A 88 6.87 -17.28 -15.10
C PRO A 88 7.94 -17.22 -14.02
N VAL A 89 8.02 -16.08 -13.34
CA VAL A 89 8.63 -15.98 -12.00
C VAL A 89 10.16 -16.14 -12.00
N ASN A 90 10.86 -15.01 -11.94
CA ASN A 90 12.29 -15.01 -11.60
C ASN A 90 12.46 -15.23 -10.08
N ALA A 91 12.27 -16.48 -9.63
CA ALA A 91 12.59 -16.91 -8.26
C ALA A 91 14.04 -17.37 -8.10
N THR A 92 14.77 -17.48 -9.21
CA THR A 92 16.16 -17.95 -9.21
C THR A 92 17.02 -17.03 -8.33
N ASN A 93 17.78 -17.63 -7.43
CA ASN A 93 18.68 -16.96 -6.50
C ASN A 93 18.01 -16.09 -5.42
N LYS A 94 16.68 -16.20 -5.23
CA LYS A 94 15.94 -15.57 -4.13
C LYS A 94 16.00 -16.39 -2.85
N LEU A 95 15.79 -15.75 -1.70
CA LEU A 95 15.74 -16.41 -0.40
C LEU A 95 14.50 -17.31 -0.32
N ARG A 96 14.64 -18.51 0.24
CA ARG A 96 13.53 -19.44 0.42
C ARG A 96 13.38 -19.87 1.89
N PRO A 97 12.16 -20.20 2.35
CA PRO A 97 12.00 -20.85 3.63
C PRO A 97 12.53 -22.29 3.58
N ARG A 98 12.71 -22.88 4.75
CA ARG A 98 13.01 -24.32 4.93
C ARG A 98 11.72 -25.13 5.09
N LYS A 99 10.71 -24.56 5.73
CA LYS A 99 9.44 -25.25 6.03
C LYS A 99 8.25 -24.39 5.62
N LEU A 100 7.22 -25.04 5.09
CA LEU A 100 5.92 -24.47 4.86
C LEU A 100 4.91 -25.17 5.78
N LYS A 101 4.08 -24.42 6.50
CA LYS A 101 3.10 -24.94 7.45
C LYS A 101 1.77 -24.21 7.42
N ALA A 102 0.67 -24.91 7.66
CA ALA A 102 -0.65 -24.32 7.78
C ALA A 102 -0.71 -23.35 8.99
N TRP A 103 -1.31 -22.19 8.77
CA TRP A 103 -1.51 -21.18 9.79
C TRP A 103 -2.76 -21.47 10.62
N GLY A 104 -2.62 -22.37 11.58
CA GLY A 104 -3.74 -22.88 12.39
C GLY A 104 -4.52 -21.82 13.18
N SER A 105 -3.90 -20.70 13.56
CA SER A 105 -4.56 -19.60 14.30
C SER A 105 -5.21 -18.54 13.42
N PHE A 106 -5.02 -18.56 12.09
CA PHE A 106 -5.47 -17.51 11.17
C PHE A 106 -6.95 -17.16 11.34
N ALA A 107 -7.81 -18.17 11.30
CA ALA A 107 -9.25 -18.01 11.43
C ALA A 107 -9.66 -17.30 12.73
N LYS A 108 -9.03 -17.67 13.85
CA LYS A 108 -9.30 -17.06 15.16
C LYS A 108 -8.86 -15.60 15.16
N GLU A 109 -7.67 -15.32 14.63
CA GLU A 109 -7.12 -13.97 14.54
C GLU A 109 -8.00 -13.07 13.67
N GLN A 110 -8.50 -13.55 12.53
CA GLN A 110 -9.47 -12.84 11.68
C GLN A 110 -10.78 -12.52 12.41
N VAL A 111 -11.33 -13.49 13.14
CA VAL A 111 -12.55 -13.31 13.94
C VAL A 111 -12.33 -12.25 15.03
N ASP A 112 -11.17 -12.25 15.70
CA ASP A 112 -10.86 -11.28 16.75
C ASP A 112 -10.82 -9.84 16.19
N ILE A 113 -10.31 -9.64 14.97
CA ILE A 113 -10.36 -8.34 14.28
C ILE A 113 -11.81 -7.92 13.99
N TRP A 114 -12.64 -8.82 13.46
CA TRP A 114 -14.04 -8.53 13.19
C TRP A 114 -14.83 -8.20 14.46
N ARG A 115 -14.57 -8.89 15.59
CA ARG A 115 -15.22 -8.54 16.86
C ARG A 115 -14.89 -7.11 17.29
N LEU A 116 -13.65 -6.66 17.12
CA LEU A 116 -13.26 -5.28 17.43
C LEU A 116 -13.95 -4.26 16.50
N LEU A 117 -14.10 -4.59 15.21
CA LEU A 117 -14.82 -3.73 14.26
C LEU A 117 -16.31 -3.64 14.59
N MET A 118 -16.97 -4.78 14.84
CA MET A 118 -18.41 -4.83 15.14
C MET A 118 -18.78 -4.16 16.46
N ASP A 119 -17.80 -3.89 17.32
CA ASP A 119 -18.01 -3.15 18.58
C ASP A 119 -17.98 -1.62 18.38
N SER A 120 -17.58 -1.12 17.20
CA SER A 120 -17.64 0.29 16.83
C SER A 120 -18.99 0.66 16.24
N SER A 121 -19.46 1.88 16.52
CA SER A 121 -20.68 2.44 15.94
C SER A 121 -20.57 2.68 14.43
N LEU A 122 -19.36 2.82 13.89
CA LEU A 122 -19.11 3.07 12.46
C LEU A 122 -19.68 1.98 11.54
N VAL A 123 -19.88 0.77 12.05
CA VAL A 123 -20.39 -0.35 11.26
C VAL A 123 -21.86 -0.15 10.87
N GLU A 124 -22.63 0.56 11.71
CA GLU A 124 -24.04 0.87 11.46
C GLU A 124 -24.22 2.12 10.60
N ASP A 125 -23.23 3.03 10.61
CA ASP A 125 -23.29 4.28 9.88
C ASP A 125 -23.28 4.06 8.36
N ARG A 126 -24.16 4.78 7.66
CA ARG A 126 -24.27 4.74 6.19
C ARG A 126 -23.19 5.62 5.54
N LEU A 127 -21.94 5.17 5.60
CA LEU A 127 -20.76 5.92 5.13
C LEU A 127 -20.31 5.53 3.71
N PHE A 128 -20.63 4.32 3.27
CA PHE A 128 -20.04 3.71 2.09
C PHE A 128 -20.88 3.89 0.83
N THR A 129 -20.29 3.55 -0.33
CA THR A 129 -20.89 3.72 -1.65
C THR A 129 -22.27 3.05 -1.76
N SER A 130 -23.18 3.67 -2.51
CA SER A 130 -24.53 3.17 -2.73
C SER A 130 -24.54 1.88 -3.55
N LEU A 131 -25.58 1.05 -3.38
CA LEU A 131 -25.73 -0.20 -4.12
C LEU A 131 -25.83 0.04 -5.64
N HIS A 132 -26.57 1.07 -6.06
CA HIS A 132 -26.69 1.45 -7.46
C HIS A 132 -25.32 1.69 -8.12
N THR A 133 -24.45 2.47 -7.48
CA THR A 133 -23.12 2.77 -8.02
C THR A 133 -22.22 1.52 -8.06
N LEU A 134 -22.36 0.61 -7.09
CA LEU A 134 -21.65 -0.67 -7.12
C LEU A 134 -22.10 -1.56 -8.28
N GLU A 135 -23.39 -1.60 -8.56
CA GLU A 135 -23.95 -2.32 -9.71
C GLU A 135 -23.41 -1.78 -11.05
N GLU A 136 -23.50 -0.47 -11.27
CA GLU A 136 -22.98 0.18 -12.49
C GLU A 136 -21.48 -0.09 -12.68
N THR A 137 -20.71 -0.01 -11.59
CA THR A 137 -19.28 -0.31 -11.60
C THR A 137 -19.04 -1.78 -11.96
N GLY A 138 -19.84 -2.70 -11.40
CA GLY A 138 -19.79 -4.13 -11.68
C GLY A 138 -20.07 -4.46 -13.15
N GLU A 139 -21.05 -3.80 -13.76
CA GLU A 139 -21.34 -3.95 -15.20
C GLU A 139 -20.17 -3.55 -16.10
N SER A 140 -19.43 -2.50 -15.71
CA SER A 140 -18.23 -2.06 -16.42
C SER A 140 -17.09 -3.08 -16.29
N ILE A 141 -16.82 -3.56 -15.07
CA ILE A 141 -15.73 -4.50 -14.76
C ILE A 141 -15.94 -5.85 -15.45
N ARG A 142 -17.17 -6.38 -15.49
CA ARG A 142 -17.50 -7.66 -16.13
C ARG A 142 -17.16 -7.71 -17.63
N ARG A 143 -16.99 -6.57 -18.29
CA ARG A 143 -16.60 -6.48 -19.71
C ARG A 143 -15.09 -6.67 -19.92
N GLN A 144 -14.29 -6.62 -18.87
CA GLN A 144 -12.84 -6.75 -18.92
C GLN A 144 -12.41 -8.17 -18.56
N LEU A 145 -11.64 -8.82 -19.43
CA LEU A 145 -11.07 -10.14 -19.18
C LEU A 145 -9.64 -10.02 -18.67
N VAL A 146 -9.30 -10.80 -17.65
CA VAL A 146 -7.96 -10.87 -17.06
C VAL A 146 -7.09 -11.80 -17.90
N GLY A 147 -6.16 -11.22 -18.68
CA GLY A 147 -5.20 -11.94 -19.53
C GLY A 147 -3.74 -11.77 -19.11
N SER A 148 -3.46 -10.94 -18.11
CA SER A 148 -2.10 -10.64 -17.63
C SER A 148 -2.07 -10.35 -16.12
N GLU A 149 -0.86 -10.25 -15.54
CA GLU A 149 -0.68 -9.79 -14.16
C GLU A 149 -1.09 -8.32 -13.99
N LEU A 150 -0.95 -7.50 -15.04
CA LEU A 150 -1.38 -6.10 -15.02
C LEU A 150 -2.91 -5.97 -15.03
N ASP A 151 -3.60 -6.77 -15.85
CA ASP A 151 -5.07 -6.81 -15.86
C ASP A 151 -5.60 -7.30 -14.50
N LEU A 152 -4.94 -8.30 -13.91
CA LEU A 152 -5.27 -8.79 -12.57
C LEU A 152 -5.09 -7.69 -11.52
N HIS A 153 -3.99 -6.94 -11.57
CA HIS A 153 -3.76 -5.80 -10.68
C HIS A 153 -4.87 -4.76 -10.83
N HIS A 154 -5.24 -4.37 -12.06
CA HIS A 154 -6.34 -3.44 -12.29
C HIS A 154 -7.67 -3.94 -11.74
N PHE A 155 -7.99 -5.22 -11.98
CA PHE A 155 -9.21 -5.84 -11.46
C PHE A 155 -9.23 -5.81 -9.92
N LEU A 156 -8.17 -6.28 -9.25
CA LEU A 156 -8.12 -6.32 -7.78
C LEU A 156 -8.10 -4.93 -7.17
N ARG A 157 -7.48 -3.96 -7.84
CA ARG A 157 -7.50 -2.57 -7.41
C ARG A 157 -8.92 -2.01 -7.37
N GLN A 158 -9.67 -2.20 -8.46
CA GLN A 158 -11.03 -1.69 -8.61
C GLN A 158 -12.09 -2.47 -7.83
N THR A 159 -11.83 -3.73 -7.46
CA THR A 159 -12.82 -4.59 -6.78
C THR A 159 -12.53 -4.82 -5.30
N VAL A 160 -11.28 -4.65 -4.86
CA VAL A 160 -10.84 -4.96 -3.50
C VAL A 160 -10.04 -3.82 -2.88
N GLU A 161 -8.90 -3.44 -3.46
CA GLU A 161 -7.89 -2.62 -2.78
C GLU A 161 -8.32 -1.18 -2.53
N ASP A 162 -8.95 -0.54 -3.52
CA ASP A 162 -9.46 0.82 -3.37
C ASP A 162 -10.58 0.87 -2.31
N TYR A 163 -11.37 -0.19 -2.17
CA TYR A 163 -12.42 -0.26 -1.15
C TYR A 163 -11.86 -0.52 0.25
N ILE A 164 -10.82 -1.34 0.40
CA ILE A 164 -10.12 -1.48 1.69
C ILE A 164 -9.55 -0.13 2.11
N SER A 165 -8.98 0.62 1.15
CA SER A 165 -8.40 1.94 1.41
C SER A 165 -9.47 2.93 1.89
N LYS A 166 -10.62 2.99 1.20
CA LYS A 166 -11.80 3.77 1.61
C LYS A 166 -12.33 3.37 2.99
N ILE A 167 -12.42 2.07 3.27
CA ILE A 167 -12.87 1.59 4.58
C ILE A 167 -11.91 2.07 5.67
N ILE A 168 -10.60 1.91 5.48
CA ILE A 168 -9.61 2.33 6.48
C ILE A 168 -9.59 3.85 6.71
N GLU A 169 -9.82 4.64 5.66
CA GLU A 169 -9.97 6.10 5.79
C GLU A 169 -11.16 6.47 6.69
N GLU A 170 -12.28 5.77 6.57
CA GLU A 170 -13.42 5.96 7.48
C GLU A 170 -13.12 5.45 8.90
N LEU A 171 -12.45 4.30 9.04
CA LEU A 171 -12.05 3.76 10.34
C LEU A 171 -11.05 4.68 11.07
N TYR A 172 -10.23 5.43 10.35
CA TYR A 172 -9.29 6.40 10.93
C TYR A 172 -10.00 7.54 11.68
N ASN A 173 -11.25 7.85 11.31
CA ASN A 173 -12.04 8.88 11.97
C ASN A 173 -12.51 8.47 13.38
N ASP A 174 -12.50 7.17 13.71
CA ASP A 174 -12.76 6.68 15.07
C ASP A 174 -11.44 6.64 15.89
N PRO A 175 -11.32 7.45 16.96
CA PRO A 175 -10.10 7.49 17.78
C PRO A 175 -9.73 6.16 18.42
N THR A 176 -10.72 5.32 18.76
CA THR A 176 -10.53 4.03 19.40
C THR A 176 -9.93 3.04 18.42
N LEU A 177 -10.54 2.90 17.24
CA LEU A 177 -10.03 2.01 16.19
C LEU A 177 -8.66 2.47 15.68
N ARG A 178 -8.46 3.79 15.55
CA ARG A 178 -7.17 4.37 15.20
C ARG A 178 -6.06 3.93 16.16
N GLN A 179 -6.31 3.96 17.47
CA GLN A 179 -5.34 3.52 18.47
C GLN A 179 -5.16 1.98 18.47
N VAL A 180 -6.26 1.23 18.38
CA VAL A 180 -6.25 -0.24 18.44
C VAL A 180 -5.51 -0.88 17.26
N PHE A 181 -5.71 -0.33 16.06
CA PHE A 181 -5.09 -0.84 14.82
C PHE A 181 -3.84 -0.08 14.39
N GLY A 182 -3.46 0.99 15.09
CA GLY A 182 -2.30 1.82 14.72
C GLY A 182 -2.47 2.56 13.39
N LEU A 183 -3.70 2.96 13.05
CA LEU A 183 -3.99 3.67 11.80
C LEU A 183 -3.33 5.06 11.83
N ARG A 184 -2.57 5.42 10.79
CA ARG A 184 -1.92 6.74 10.69
C ARG A 184 -2.64 7.71 9.77
N GLY A 185 -3.56 7.22 8.95
CA GLY A 185 -4.31 8.01 7.98
C GLY A 185 -4.97 7.05 6.99
N SER A 186 -4.36 6.91 5.82
CA SER A 186 -4.82 5.98 4.79
C SER A 186 -3.83 4.85 4.54
N ILE A 187 -4.24 3.87 3.74
CA ILE A 187 -3.33 2.87 3.20
C ILE A 187 -3.15 3.05 1.70
N ARG A 188 -2.02 2.60 1.17
CA ARG A 188 -1.80 2.53 -0.28
C ARG A 188 -1.14 1.23 -0.67
N PHE A 189 -1.57 0.72 -1.82
CA PHE A 189 -0.98 -0.41 -2.52
C PHE A 189 -0.06 0.19 -3.59
N GLU A 190 1.26 0.16 -3.35
CA GLU A 190 2.24 0.78 -4.23
C GLU A 190 3.07 -0.28 -4.96
N ASN A 191 3.27 -0.07 -6.27
CA ASN A 191 4.25 -0.82 -7.06
C ASN A 191 5.55 -0.03 -7.15
N HIS A 192 6.68 -0.69 -6.93
CA HIS A 192 8.01 -0.07 -6.97
C HIS A 192 8.80 -0.34 -8.26
N SER A 193 8.13 -0.70 -9.36
CA SER A 193 8.75 -0.99 -10.66
C SER A 193 9.72 0.10 -11.15
N ASN A 194 9.44 1.37 -10.84
CA ASN A 194 10.20 2.53 -11.31
C ASN A 194 11.06 3.17 -10.21
N THR A 195 11.09 2.59 -9.01
CA THR A 195 11.83 3.15 -7.86
C THR A 195 13.30 2.75 -7.97
N LEU A 196 14.20 3.72 -8.15
CA LEU A 196 15.66 3.48 -8.21
C LEU A 196 16.10 2.60 -9.40
N SER A 197 15.41 2.72 -10.54
CA SER A 197 15.64 1.94 -11.77
C SER A 197 16.39 2.75 -12.84
N PRO A 198 17.55 2.29 -13.35
CA PRO A 198 18.25 2.88 -14.49
C PRO A 198 17.34 2.95 -15.69
N GLU A 199 17.44 4.06 -16.43
CA GLU A 199 16.63 4.35 -17.62
C GLU A 199 16.69 3.22 -18.66
N ARG A 200 17.83 2.51 -18.76
CA ARG A 200 18.01 1.34 -19.64
C ARG A 200 17.18 0.11 -19.24
N GLU A 201 17.01 -0.15 -17.93
CA GLU A 201 16.14 -1.24 -17.46
C GLU A 201 14.65 -0.87 -17.65
N LEU A 202 14.32 0.42 -17.56
CA LEU A 202 13.00 0.95 -17.90
C LEU A 202 12.70 0.82 -19.40
N GLU A 203 13.67 1.13 -20.26
CA GLU A 203 13.57 1.00 -21.72
C GLU A 203 13.46 -0.46 -22.15
N GLU A 204 14.24 -1.39 -21.57
CA GLU A 204 14.12 -2.83 -21.80
C GLU A 204 12.77 -3.37 -21.29
N GLY A 205 12.32 -2.90 -20.12
CA GLY A 205 10.99 -3.20 -19.59
C GLY A 205 9.87 -2.71 -20.52
N MET A 206 9.98 -1.48 -21.05
CA MET A 206 9.03 -0.90 -22.01
C MET A 206 9.07 -1.56 -23.38
N GLN A 207 10.23 -2.06 -23.83
CA GLN A 207 10.36 -2.86 -25.06
C GLN A 207 9.70 -4.24 -24.93
N ASN A 208 9.62 -4.78 -23.71
CA ASN A 208 8.91 -6.02 -23.40
C ASN A 208 7.40 -5.83 -23.18
N ILE A 209 6.90 -4.59 -23.11
CA ILE A 209 5.46 -4.30 -23.17
C ILE A 209 5.10 -4.25 -24.66
N ASP A 210 4.52 -5.34 -25.17
CA ASP A 210 4.06 -5.44 -26.55
C ASP A 210 2.80 -4.57 -26.77
N ILE A 211 2.99 -3.25 -26.78
CA ILE A 211 1.99 -2.29 -27.22
C ILE A 211 2.14 -2.15 -28.74
N ARG A 212 1.56 -3.10 -29.51
CA ARG A 212 0.88 -2.82 -30.79
C ARG A 212 0.42 -4.12 -31.46
N GLY A 213 -0.89 -4.36 -31.36
CA GLY A 213 -1.68 -5.09 -32.37
C GLY A 213 -1.74 -4.36 -33.73
N ARG A 214 -0.60 -3.99 -34.32
CA ARG A 214 -0.48 -3.62 -35.73
C ARG A 214 0.65 -4.43 -36.37
N ARG A 215 0.26 -5.55 -36.98
CA ARG A 215 1.10 -6.36 -37.88
C ARG A 215 1.85 -5.44 -38.84
N ARG A 216 3.19 -5.43 -38.77
CA ARG A 216 4.05 -4.95 -39.86
C ARG A 216 3.81 -5.88 -41.07
N SER A 217 3.65 -5.30 -42.26
CA SER A 217 3.32 -6.07 -43.46
C SER A 217 4.52 -6.92 -43.93
N PRO A 218 4.30 -8.17 -44.39
CA PRO A 218 5.38 -9.06 -44.86
C PRO A 218 6.22 -8.50 -46.02
N ARG A 219 5.71 -7.47 -46.71
CA ARG A 219 6.33 -6.85 -47.87
C ARG A 219 7.56 -5.98 -47.52
N LEU A 220 7.62 -5.45 -46.29
CA LEU A 220 8.76 -4.65 -45.83
C LEU A 220 9.91 -5.53 -45.30
N ALA A 221 9.60 -6.71 -44.73
CA ALA A 221 10.62 -7.66 -44.28
C ALA A 221 11.39 -8.31 -45.45
N ALA A 222 10.77 -8.43 -46.62
CA ALA A 222 11.41 -8.98 -47.81
C ALA A 222 12.40 -7.99 -48.49
N GLN A 223 12.27 -6.68 -48.25
CA GLN A 223 13.15 -5.65 -48.83
C GLN A 223 14.45 -5.44 -48.03
N GLU A 224 14.48 -5.81 -46.75
CA GLU A 224 15.71 -5.73 -45.94
C GLU A 224 16.62 -6.96 -46.14
N GLN A 225 16.06 -8.11 -46.52
CA GLN A 225 16.84 -9.33 -46.78
C GLN A 225 17.61 -9.31 -48.11
N SER A 226 17.28 -8.42 -49.05
CA SER A 226 18.00 -8.29 -50.32
C SER A 226 19.13 -7.25 -50.31
N ALA A 227 19.28 -6.46 -49.25
CA ALA A 227 20.24 -5.34 -49.20
C ALA A 227 21.51 -5.59 -48.38
N SER A 228 21.67 -6.77 -47.75
CA SER A 228 22.84 -7.06 -46.91
C SER A 228 23.67 -8.24 -47.44
N SER A 229 24.27 -8.06 -48.62
CA SER A 229 25.42 -8.85 -49.05
C SER A 229 26.56 -7.90 -49.38
N ASN A 230 27.44 -7.65 -48.40
CA ASN A 230 28.88 -7.43 -48.59
C ASN A 230 29.59 -7.26 -47.22
N THR A 231 30.36 -8.28 -46.88
CA THR A 231 31.65 -8.31 -46.15
C THR A 231 32.00 -7.17 -45.16
N ALA A 232 32.13 -7.51 -43.86
CA ALA A 232 33.32 -7.22 -43.04
C ALA A 232 33.26 -7.88 -41.64
N THR A 233 34.29 -8.71 -41.36
CA THR A 233 34.95 -9.03 -40.07
C THR A 233 34.15 -9.17 -38.76
N ARG A 234 34.20 -10.39 -38.20
CA ARG A 234 33.70 -10.83 -36.90
C ARG A 234 34.62 -10.35 -35.77
N ASP A 235 34.16 -9.44 -34.91
CA ASP A 235 34.78 -9.18 -33.61
C ASP A 235 34.38 -10.25 -32.57
N PRO A 236 35.22 -10.53 -31.55
CA PRO A 236 34.94 -11.55 -30.55
C PRO A 236 33.76 -11.13 -29.66
N ARG A 237 32.78 -12.03 -29.51
CA ARG A 237 31.64 -11.87 -28.59
C ARG A 237 32.16 -11.64 -27.16
N THR A 238 31.90 -10.45 -26.63
CA THR A 238 31.88 -10.17 -25.19
C THR A 238 30.92 -11.15 -24.52
N PRO A 239 31.29 -11.75 -23.36
CA PRO A 239 30.35 -12.54 -22.58
C PRO A 239 29.16 -11.65 -22.17
N PRO A 240 27.94 -12.20 -22.07
CA PRO A 240 26.78 -11.42 -21.66
C PRO A 240 27.02 -10.83 -20.26
N PRO A 241 26.64 -9.56 -20.01
CA PRO A 241 26.78 -8.97 -18.69
C PRO A 241 25.95 -9.79 -17.69
N GLU A 242 26.50 -10.00 -16.50
CA GLU A 242 25.79 -10.60 -15.38
C GLU A 242 24.49 -9.81 -15.16
N ARG A 243 23.35 -10.51 -15.30
CA ARG A 243 22.01 -9.95 -15.07
C ARG A 243 21.98 -9.32 -13.68
N SER A 244 21.48 -8.09 -13.59
CA SER A 244 21.45 -7.31 -12.35
C SER A 244 20.81 -8.13 -11.22
N SER A 245 21.46 -8.15 -10.05
CA SER A 245 20.98 -8.82 -8.84
C SER A 245 19.82 -8.08 -8.16
N ARG A 246 19.03 -7.34 -8.95
CA ARG A 246 17.91 -6.53 -8.47
C ARG A 246 16.70 -7.43 -8.23
N PRO A 247 15.99 -7.26 -7.10
CA PRO A 247 14.64 -7.76 -6.96
C PRO A 247 13.79 -7.15 -8.09
N GLY A 248 13.37 -7.98 -9.05
CA GLY A 248 12.68 -7.52 -10.25
C GLY A 248 11.41 -6.71 -9.96
N ALA A 249 11.12 -5.79 -10.89
CA ALA A 249 10.15 -4.70 -10.96
C ALA A 249 8.65 -4.96 -10.64
N ASN A 250 8.28 -6.03 -9.91
CA ASN A 250 6.89 -6.35 -9.53
C ASN A 250 6.70 -6.45 -8.00
N GLN A 251 7.41 -5.62 -7.22
CA GLN A 251 7.20 -5.57 -5.77
C GLN A 251 6.02 -4.67 -5.43
N PHE A 252 4.89 -5.28 -5.04
CA PHE A 252 3.79 -4.53 -4.44
C PHE A 252 3.88 -4.58 -2.93
N CYS A 253 3.86 -3.42 -2.30
CA CYS A 253 3.86 -3.28 -0.86
C CYS A 253 2.66 -2.44 -0.43
N VAL A 254 2.05 -2.83 0.69
CA VAL A 254 0.95 -2.10 1.31
C VAL A 254 1.54 -1.23 2.41
N TYR A 255 1.27 0.07 2.36
CA TYR A 255 1.81 1.04 3.30
C TYR A 255 0.73 1.70 4.15
N ASN A 256 1.02 1.92 5.44
CA ASN A 256 0.28 2.80 6.33
C ASN A 256 0.86 4.23 6.20
N ILE A 257 0.04 5.18 5.78
CA ILE A 257 0.46 6.54 5.43
C ILE A 257 -0.16 7.54 6.41
N PRO A 258 0.65 8.41 7.04
CA PRO A 258 0.16 9.43 7.94
C PRO A 258 -0.68 10.48 7.21
N SER A 259 -1.79 10.91 7.81
CA SER A 259 -2.67 11.95 7.25
C SER A 259 -2.04 13.35 7.27
N GLN A 260 -1.00 13.55 8.09
CA GLN A 260 -0.26 14.81 8.19
C GLN A 260 1.22 14.56 7.84
N SER A 261 1.79 15.43 7.02
CA SER A 261 3.22 15.45 6.78
C SER A 261 3.93 15.86 8.07
N SER A 262 4.79 14.98 8.58
CA SER A 262 5.65 15.26 9.73
C SER A 262 7.12 15.19 9.29
N GLU A 263 8.03 15.70 10.10
CA GLU A 263 9.49 15.52 9.90
C GLU A 263 9.95 14.05 10.02
N SER A 264 9.02 13.13 10.35
CA SER A 264 9.28 11.70 10.59
C SER A 264 8.73 10.81 9.45
N VAL A 265 8.77 9.50 9.66
CA VAL A 265 8.41 8.44 8.71
C VAL A 265 7.12 8.77 7.90
N HIS A 266 7.23 8.90 6.58
CA HIS A 266 6.12 9.24 5.69
C HIS A 266 5.30 8.02 5.25
N ARG A 267 5.78 6.80 5.48
CA ARG A 267 5.00 5.57 5.30
C ARG A 267 5.65 4.39 6.03
N ILE A 268 4.84 3.42 6.46
CA ILE A 268 5.32 2.17 7.06
C ILE A 268 4.78 0.99 6.28
N ALA A 269 5.66 0.09 5.83
CA ALA A 269 5.26 -1.15 5.18
C ALA A 269 4.48 -2.04 6.14
N ALA A 270 3.28 -2.47 5.74
CA ALA A 270 2.43 -3.39 6.50
C ALA A 270 2.65 -4.83 6.05
N TYR A 271 2.55 -5.09 4.75
CA TYR A 271 2.77 -6.41 4.16
C TYR A 271 3.10 -6.34 2.67
N ILE A 272 3.70 -7.42 2.15
CA ILE A 272 3.99 -7.60 0.73
C ILE A 272 2.82 -8.28 0.02
N LYS A 273 2.50 -7.82 -1.18
CA LYS A 273 1.52 -8.48 -2.05
C LYS A 273 2.19 -8.87 -3.37
N GLU A 274 1.94 -10.07 -3.83
CA GLU A 274 2.42 -10.57 -5.13
C GLU A 274 1.21 -11.06 -5.93
N TYR A 275 1.15 -10.70 -7.22
CA TYR A 275 0.09 -11.16 -8.11
C TYR A 275 0.63 -12.21 -9.07
N LYS A 276 -0.17 -13.24 -9.32
CA LYS A 276 0.07 -14.22 -10.40
C LYS A 276 -1.19 -14.43 -11.19
N SER A 277 -1.12 -14.26 -12.50
CA SER A 277 -2.32 -14.36 -13.32
C SER A 277 -2.94 -15.78 -13.24
N PRO A 278 -4.28 -15.89 -13.12
CA PRO A 278 -4.93 -17.18 -12.89
C PRO A 278 -4.77 -18.18 -14.04
N HIS A 279 -4.48 -17.72 -15.26
CA HIS A 279 -4.15 -18.61 -16.38
C HIS A 279 -2.75 -19.26 -16.26
N LYS A 280 -1.83 -18.67 -15.48
CA LYS A 280 -0.50 -19.24 -15.17
C LYS A 280 -0.54 -20.16 -13.95
N VAL A 281 -1.39 -19.85 -12.97
CA VAL A 281 -1.54 -20.62 -11.72
C VAL A 281 -3.02 -20.85 -11.45
N LYS A 282 -3.54 -21.96 -11.98
CA LYS A 282 -4.93 -22.39 -11.75
C LYS A 282 -5.13 -22.89 -10.32
N LEU A 283 -6.37 -22.83 -9.81
CA LEU A 283 -6.75 -23.39 -8.51
C LEU A 283 -6.32 -24.84 -8.29
N GLY A 284 -6.36 -25.69 -9.34
CA GLY A 284 -5.91 -27.08 -9.26
C GLY A 284 -4.43 -27.22 -8.84
N HIS A 285 -3.55 -26.31 -9.29
CA HIS A 285 -2.15 -26.31 -8.85
C HIS A 285 -2.03 -26.01 -7.35
N ILE A 286 -2.88 -25.13 -6.84
CA ILE A 286 -2.89 -24.74 -5.43
C ILE A 286 -3.39 -25.91 -4.59
N TYR A 287 -4.48 -26.59 -4.98
CA TYR A 287 -5.01 -27.70 -4.19
C TYR A 287 -4.07 -28.90 -4.12
N GLU A 288 -3.45 -29.28 -5.24
CA GLU A 288 -2.51 -30.41 -5.27
C GLU A 288 -1.13 -30.05 -4.72
N GLY A 289 -0.80 -28.76 -4.69
CA GLY A 289 0.54 -28.27 -4.36
C GLY A 289 0.70 -27.68 -2.96
N LEU A 290 -0.37 -27.15 -2.35
CA LEU A 290 -0.28 -26.39 -1.11
C LEU A 290 -0.56 -27.25 0.13
N GLU A 291 0.50 -27.82 0.69
CA GLU A 291 0.47 -28.66 1.88
C GLU A 291 1.63 -28.33 2.84
N ASP A 292 1.54 -28.80 4.08
CA ASP A 292 2.68 -28.79 5.01
C ASP A 292 3.85 -29.56 4.40
N MET A 293 5.00 -28.90 4.23
CA MET A 293 6.14 -29.52 3.55
C MET A 293 7.49 -29.01 4.06
N ASP A 294 8.48 -29.89 3.90
CA ASP A 294 9.89 -29.57 4.05
C ASP A 294 10.45 -29.14 2.69
N ILE A 295 10.65 -27.84 2.52
CA ILE A 295 11.10 -27.25 1.25
C ILE A 295 12.52 -27.70 0.93
N ASP A 296 13.36 -28.00 1.94
CA ASP A 296 14.71 -28.51 1.70
C ASP A 296 14.67 -29.82 0.91
N LYS A 297 13.67 -30.68 1.16
CA LYS A 297 13.47 -31.95 0.44
C LYS A 297 12.82 -31.77 -0.93
N VAL A 298 11.84 -30.87 -1.04
CA VAL A 298 11.07 -30.66 -2.29
C VAL A 298 11.91 -30.00 -3.40
N VAL A 299 12.93 -29.23 -3.03
CA VAL A 299 13.81 -28.54 -3.99
C VAL A 299 14.73 -29.51 -4.74
N GLU A 300 15.05 -30.66 -4.15
CA GLU A 300 15.87 -31.69 -4.80
C GLU A 300 15.09 -32.33 -5.96
N GLN A 301 15.73 -32.45 -7.13
CA GLN A 301 15.12 -33.06 -8.32
C GLN A 301 15.61 -34.50 -8.47
N GLU A 302 14.68 -35.45 -8.44
CA GLU A 302 14.89 -36.87 -8.71
C GLU A 302 14.44 -37.24 -10.13
N LYS A 303 15.00 -38.32 -10.71
CA LYS A 303 14.69 -38.74 -12.09
C LYS A 303 13.30 -39.36 -12.26
N ASN A 304 12.64 -39.79 -11.19
CA ASN A 304 11.36 -40.51 -11.24
C ASN A 304 10.36 -39.95 -10.22
N GLU A 305 10.08 -38.65 -10.32
CA GLU A 305 9.22 -37.94 -9.38
C GLU A 305 7.74 -38.10 -9.69
N THR A 306 6.96 -38.29 -8.64
CA THR A 306 5.50 -38.24 -8.70
C THR A 306 5.02 -36.83 -9.07
N LEU A 307 3.85 -36.76 -9.72
CA LEU A 307 3.21 -35.47 -10.05
C LEU A 307 2.98 -34.60 -8.82
N LYS A 308 2.64 -35.22 -7.67
CA LYS A 308 2.46 -34.51 -6.40
C LYS A 308 3.70 -33.73 -5.96
N VAL A 309 4.89 -34.33 -6.10
CA VAL A 309 6.16 -33.64 -5.78
C VAL A 309 6.39 -32.45 -6.71
N ARG A 310 5.99 -32.55 -8.00
CA ARG A 310 6.07 -31.43 -8.94
C ARG A 310 5.12 -30.30 -8.57
N PHE A 311 3.88 -30.60 -8.16
CA PHE A 311 2.93 -29.61 -7.65
C PHE A 311 3.45 -28.91 -6.39
N HIS A 312 3.97 -29.67 -5.42
CA HIS A 312 4.60 -29.11 -4.22
C HIS A 312 5.75 -28.18 -4.57
N ARG A 313 6.62 -28.59 -5.50
CA ARG A 313 7.76 -27.76 -5.94
C ARG A 313 7.31 -26.49 -6.66
N ALA A 314 6.26 -26.58 -7.47
CA ALA A 314 5.69 -25.43 -8.17
C ALA A 314 5.17 -24.38 -7.16
N ILE A 315 4.35 -24.81 -6.19
CA ILE A 315 3.80 -23.91 -5.16
C ILE A 315 4.91 -23.36 -4.26
N ALA A 316 5.85 -24.19 -3.81
CA ALA A 316 6.99 -23.71 -3.05
C ALA A 316 7.78 -22.63 -3.81
N GLY A 317 8.06 -22.85 -5.09
CA GLY A 317 8.75 -21.91 -5.97
C GLY A 317 7.97 -20.61 -6.18
N LEU A 318 6.64 -20.67 -6.28
CA LEU A 318 5.77 -19.49 -6.37
C LEU A 318 5.82 -18.65 -5.09
N LEU A 319 5.86 -19.29 -3.92
CA LEU A 319 5.91 -18.63 -2.61
C LEU A 319 7.29 -18.05 -2.27
N VAL A 320 8.37 -18.50 -2.91
CA VAL A 320 9.72 -17.93 -2.73
C VAL A 320 9.75 -16.43 -3.03
N GLN A 321 9.05 -16.00 -4.08
CA GLN A 321 9.07 -14.61 -4.49
C GLN A 321 8.50 -13.66 -3.41
N PRO A 322 7.24 -13.81 -2.95
CA PRO A 322 6.71 -12.96 -1.89
C PRO A 322 7.49 -13.14 -0.59
N TYR A 323 7.99 -14.34 -0.27
CA TYR A 323 8.79 -14.59 0.93
C TYR A 323 10.12 -13.83 0.95
N ASP A 324 10.89 -13.84 -0.16
CA ASP A 324 12.14 -13.07 -0.27
C ASP A 324 11.88 -11.58 -0.04
N TYR A 325 10.78 -11.06 -0.59
CA TYR A 325 10.38 -9.67 -0.42
C TYR A 325 9.97 -9.37 1.03
N MET A 326 9.22 -10.26 1.69
CA MET A 326 8.87 -10.11 3.11
C MET A 326 10.12 -10.01 3.99
N ILE A 327 11.13 -10.86 3.75
CA ILE A 327 12.41 -10.80 4.47
C ILE A 327 13.14 -9.47 4.23
N ARG A 328 13.23 -9.01 2.98
CA ARG A 328 13.93 -7.78 2.63
C ARG A 328 13.22 -6.51 3.11
N ALA A 329 11.89 -6.50 3.07
CA ALA A 329 11.05 -5.42 3.59
C ALA A 329 10.95 -5.45 5.12
N GLY A 330 11.19 -6.61 5.73
CA GLY A 330 11.06 -6.82 7.17
C GLY A 330 9.61 -6.99 7.62
N THR A 331 8.68 -7.21 6.69
CA THR A 331 7.27 -7.42 7.02
C THR A 331 7.07 -8.86 7.47
N GLU A 332 6.32 -9.08 8.55
CA GLU A 332 6.00 -10.44 8.99
C GLU A 332 4.92 -11.10 8.13
N MET A 333 4.16 -10.29 7.39
CA MET A 333 2.94 -10.68 6.69
C MET A 333 3.10 -10.46 5.18
N GLY A 334 2.41 -11.28 4.40
CA GLY A 334 2.37 -11.15 2.94
C GLY A 334 1.21 -11.92 2.31
N VAL A 335 0.96 -11.69 1.02
CA VAL A 335 -0.12 -12.34 0.26
C VAL A 335 0.36 -12.69 -1.14
N LEU A 336 0.05 -13.89 -1.60
CA LEU A 336 0.08 -14.25 -3.03
C LEU A 336 -1.36 -14.33 -3.54
N SER A 337 -1.71 -13.51 -4.53
CA SER A 337 -3.06 -13.43 -5.08
C SER A 337 -3.11 -13.88 -6.53
N THR A 338 -4.07 -14.75 -6.87
CA THR A 338 -4.39 -15.13 -8.24
C THR A 338 -5.69 -14.50 -8.75
N GLY A 339 -6.35 -13.67 -7.94
CA GLY A 339 -7.70 -13.18 -8.20
C GLY A 339 -8.78 -14.20 -7.84
N GLU A 340 -8.57 -15.48 -8.16
CA GLU A 340 -9.47 -16.58 -7.74
C GLU A 340 -9.18 -17.01 -6.29
N ALA A 341 -7.92 -17.04 -5.89
CA ALA A 341 -7.46 -17.41 -4.56
C ALA A 341 -6.45 -16.41 -3.99
N ASP A 342 -6.48 -16.26 -2.68
CA ASP A 342 -5.48 -15.54 -1.90
C ASP A 342 -4.80 -16.52 -0.94
N ILE A 343 -3.47 -16.61 -1.01
CA ILE A 343 -2.66 -17.33 -0.05
C ILE A 343 -2.06 -16.31 0.90
N TYR A 344 -2.62 -16.22 2.11
CA TYR A 344 -2.11 -15.37 3.19
C TYR A 344 -0.89 -16.02 3.83
N LEU A 345 0.17 -15.23 4.01
CA LEU A 345 1.47 -15.69 4.45
C LEU A 345 1.88 -14.97 5.73
N ARG A 346 2.54 -15.70 6.63
CA ARG A 346 3.19 -15.14 7.81
C ARG A 346 4.53 -15.82 8.08
N ILE A 347 5.57 -15.02 8.30
CA ILE A 347 6.86 -15.55 8.78
C ILE A 347 6.69 -16.00 10.23
N GLY A 348 7.09 -17.24 10.52
CA GLY A 348 7.07 -17.78 11.87
C GLY A 348 8.04 -17.07 12.82
N GLU A 349 8.13 -17.54 14.06
CA GLU A 349 9.11 -17.04 15.03
C GLU A 349 10.54 -17.19 14.50
N ASP A 350 10.83 -18.35 13.90
CA ASP A 350 12.02 -18.60 13.10
C ASP A 350 11.78 -18.20 11.64
N PRO A 351 12.66 -17.39 11.02
CA PRO A 351 12.52 -17.00 9.62
C PRO A 351 12.47 -18.20 8.66
N GLY A 352 13.08 -19.35 9.02
CA GLY A 352 13.06 -20.56 8.20
C GLY A 352 11.68 -21.21 8.03
N THR A 353 10.65 -20.79 8.76
CA THR A 353 9.28 -21.31 8.65
C THR A 353 8.33 -20.27 8.08
N LEU A 354 7.64 -20.63 7.00
CA LEU A 354 6.57 -19.84 6.40
C LEU A 354 5.21 -20.47 6.74
N LEU A 355 4.32 -19.69 7.33
CA LEU A 355 2.95 -20.07 7.60
C LEU A 355 2.05 -19.64 6.45
N TYR A 356 1.07 -20.47 6.07
CA TYR A 356 0.13 -20.16 5.00
C TYR A 356 -1.34 -20.40 5.39
N HIS A 357 -2.25 -19.62 4.79
CA HIS A 357 -3.69 -19.88 4.81
C HIS A 357 -4.28 -19.62 3.43
N LEU A 358 -5.07 -20.56 2.90
CA LEU A 358 -5.72 -20.44 1.61
C LEU A 358 -7.15 -19.91 1.78
N SER A 359 -7.47 -18.84 1.06
CA SER A 359 -8.81 -18.26 0.93
C SER A 359 -9.22 -18.29 -0.53
N VAL A 360 -10.45 -18.74 -0.81
CA VAL A 360 -11.00 -18.80 -2.16
C VAL A 360 -12.40 -18.19 -2.10
N PRO A 361 -12.53 -16.85 -2.15
CA PRO A 361 -13.77 -16.18 -1.75
C PRO A 361 -15.01 -16.62 -2.54
N LYS A 362 -14.88 -16.89 -3.85
CA LYS A 362 -15.98 -17.43 -4.67
C LYS A 362 -16.45 -18.80 -4.16
N GLY A 363 -15.54 -19.65 -3.72
CA GLY A 363 -15.85 -20.97 -3.18
C GLY A 363 -16.32 -20.95 -1.72
N ASP A 364 -15.66 -20.14 -0.89
CA ASP A 364 -15.95 -20.03 0.55
C ASP A 364 -17.33 -19.40 0.80
N VAL A 365 -17.68 -18.39 0.00
CA VAL A 365 -18.95 -17.65 0.11
C VAL A 365 -20.04 -18.26 -0.77
N GLY A 366 -19.74 -18.52 -2.04
CA GLY A 366 -20.71 -18.87 -3.08
C GLY A 366 -21.29 -17.63 -3.79
N ASP A 367 -22.41 -17.82 -4.48
CA ASP A 367 -23.08 -16.76 -5.26
C ASP A 367 -23.75 -15.69 -4.39
N TYR A 368 -24.06 -16.03 -3.14
CA TYR A 368 -24.74 -15.15 -2.19
C TYR A 368 -24.08 -15.21 -0.83
N THR A 369 -23.96 -14.07 -0.15
CA THR A 369 -23.32 -13.99 1.17
C THR A 369 -24.22 -14.48 2.30
N GLY A 370 -25.53 -14.58 2.07
CA GLY A 370 -26.53 -14.82 3.10
C GLY A 370 -26.79 -13.60 4.01
N TRP A 371 -26.30 -12.41 3.63
CA TRP A 371 -26.58 -11.18 4.33
C TRP A 371 -28.03 -10.74 4.14
N ASP A 372 -28.69 -10.40 5.24
CA ASP A 372 -30.01 -9.78 5.27
C ASP A 372 -30.00 -8.68 6.35
N PRO A 373 -30.17 -7.40 5.99
CA PRO A 373 -30.21 -6.29 6.95
C PRO A 373 -31.28 -6.44 8.04
N HIS A 374 -32.33 -7.22 7.79
CA HIS A 374 -33.46 -7.42 8.68
C HIS A 374 -33.37 -8.71 9.51
N SER A 375 -32.38 -9.57 9.24
CA SER A 375 -32.20 -10.84 9.91
C SER A 375 -30.85 -10.92 10.63
N SER A 376 -30.82 -11.68 11.73
CA SER A 376 -29.57 -12.05 12.43
C SER A 376 -29.09 -13.45 12.01
N GLY A 377 -29.52 -13.90 10.83
CA GLY A 377 -29.16 -15.19 10.27
C GLY A 377 -27.65 -15.33 10.00
N PRO A 378 -27.18 -16.57 9.77
CA PRO A 378 -25.79 -16.82 9.42
C PRO A 378 -25.49 -16.18 8.05
N ASN A 379 -24.48 -15.31 8.02
CA ASN A 379 -23.92 -14.74 6.78
C ASN A 379 -22.48 -15.22 6.59
N ARG A 380 -21.85 -14.86 5.47
CA ARG A 380 -20.46 -15.18 5.14
C ARG A 380 -19.65 -13.94 4.75
N LEU A 381 -20.05 -12.76 5.21
CA LEU A 381 -19.43 -11.49 4.83
C LEU A 381 -17.93 -11.43 5.14
N HIS A 382 -17.51 -12.01 6.27
CA HIS A 382 -16.10 -12.08 6.67
C HIS A 382 -15.23 -12.97 5.75
N LEU A 383 -15.84 -13.84 4.94
CA LEU A 383 -15.16 -14.72 3.98
C LEU A 383 -15.08 -14.12 2.56
N THR A 384 -15.74 -12.98 2.33
CA THR A 384 -15.63 -12.26 1.06
C THR A 384 -14.19 -11.79 0.84
N ALA A 385 -13.81 -11.53 -0.42
CA ALA A 385 -12.46 -11.09 -0.76
C ALA A 385 -12.05 -9.82 0.00
N VAL A 386 -12.98 -8.85 0.08
CA VAL A 386 -12.81 -7.61 0.86
C VAL A 386 -12.82 -7.90 2.35
N GLY A 387 -13.70 -8.78 2.82
CA GLY A 387 -13.81 -9.12 4.23
C GLY A 387 -12.53 -9.73 4.81
N GLN A 388 -11.98 -10.75 4.15
CA GLN A 388 -10.72 -11.38 4.54
C GLN A 388 -9.54 -10.41 4.42
N SER A 389 -9.45 -9.70 3.29
CA SER A 389 -8.34 -8.78 3.04
C SER A 389 -8.35 -7.57 3.98
N LEU A 390 -9.52 -7.07 4.38
CA LEU A 390 -9.65 -5.98 5.36
C LEU A 390 -9.14 -6.42 6.73
N ALA A 391 -9.64 -7.55 7.24
CA ALA A 391 -9.24 -8.02 8.57
C ALA A 391 -7.76 -8.44 8.60
N PHE A 392 -7.24 -9.06 7.53
CA PHE A 392 -5.80 -9.29 7.36
C PHE A 392 -4.99 -7.99 7.32
N THR A 393 -5.46 -6.97 6.60
CA THR A 393 -4.78 -5.67 6.52
C THR A 393 -4.72 -5.00 7.89
N LEU A 394 -5.85 -4.93 8.61
CA LEU A 394 -5.90 -4.39 9.97
C LEU A 394 -5.00 -5.18 10.94
N GLN A 395 -4.89 -6.49 10.77
CA GLN A 395 -3.96 -7.30 11.55
C GLN A 395 -2.50 -6.94 11.23
N ALA A 396 -2.14 -6.79 9.96
CA ALA A 396 -0.79 -6.43 9.54
C ALA A 396 -0.40 -5.02 10.01
N LEU A 397 -1.33 -4.06 10.02
CA LEU A 397 -1.09 -2.69 10.48
C LEU A 397 -0.71 -2.58 11.97
N LYS A 398 -1.10 -3.58 12.78
CA LYS A 398 -0.69 -3.67 14.19
C LYS A 398 0.77 -4.10 14.36
N LEU A 399 1.38 -4.68 13.33
CA LEU A 399 2.75 -5.15 13.35
C LEU A 399 3.70 -4.05 12.89
N ARG A 400 4.87 -4.00 13.51
CA ARG A 400 5.97 -3.13 13.05
C ARG A 400 6.93 -3.95 12.19
N PRO A 401 7.47 -3.38 11.09
CA PRO A 401 8.55 -4.02 10.35
C PRO A 401 9.74 -4.38 11.24
N ARG A 402 10.29 -5.56 11.01
CA ARG A 402 11.55 -6.02 11.62
C ARG A 402 12.69 -5.09 11.17
N ASN A 403 13.57 -4.77 12.12
CA ASN A 403 14.70 -3.85 11.88
C ASN A 403 15.77 -4.43 10.91
N GLN A 404 16.75 -3.62 10.51
CA GLN A 404 17.80 -4.06 9.56
C GLN A 404 18.67 -5.21 10.08
N ALA A 405 18.89 -5.29 11.39
CA ALA A 405 19.76 -6.33 11.96
C ALA A 405 19.10 -7.69 11.79
N TRP A 406 17.81 -7.78 12.13
CA TRP A 406 17.03 -8.99 11.90
C TRP A 406 17.02 -9.38 10.41
N ARG A 407 16.79 -8.41 9.52
CA ARG A 407 16.80 -8.67 8.07
C ARG A 407 18.13 -9.22 7.59
N GLN A 408 19.24 -8.57 7.96
CA GLN A 408 20.57 -9.01 7.55
C GLN A 408 20.91 -10.40 8.10
N GLN A 409 20.53 -10.69 9.35
CA GLN A 409 20.69 -11.99 9.94
C GLN A 409 19.91 -13.07 9.18
N ALA A 410 18.64 -12.80 8.83
CA ALA A 410 17.82 -13.72 8.06
C ALA A 410 18.39 -13.94 6.65
N ILE A 411 18.80 -12.88 5.95
CA ILE A 411 19.43 -12.96 4.63
C ILE A 411 20.69 -13.84 4.66
N ASN A 412 21.48 -13.75 5.75
CA ASN A 412 22.72 -14.52 5.89
C ASN A 412 22.48 -15.99 6.28
N SER A 413 21.35 -16.32 6.93
CA SER A 413 21.07 -17.67 7.43
C SER A 413 20.20 -18.52 6.49
N LEU A 414 19.40 -17.89 5.64
CA LEU A 414 18.41 -18.56 4.80
C LEU A 414 19.03 -19.12 3.50
N PRO A 415 18.59 -20.31 3.05
CA PRO A 415 19.02 -20.86 1.78
C PRO A 415 18.41 -20.10 0.60
N ARG A 416 18.99 -20.28 -0.58
CA ARG A 416 18.50 -19.70 -1.84
C ARG A 416 17.82 -20.73 -2.72
N TRP A 417 16.83 -20.29 -3.49
CA TRP A 417 16.14 -21.10 -4.49
C TRP A 417 16.98 -21.22 -5.76
N LYS A 418 17.20 -22.45 -6.22
CA LYS A 418 18.11 -22.75 -7.35
C LYS A 418 17.39 -23.21 -8.61
N VAL A 419 16.09 -23.48 -8.54
CA VAL A 419 15.31 -24.07 -9.65
C VAL A 419 14.53 -22.97 -10.36
N VAL A 420 14.41 -23.06 -11.69
CA VAL A 420 13.57 -22.12 -12.44
C VAL A 420 12.10 -22.55 -12.32
N VAL A 421 11.25 -21.67 -11.80
CA VAL A 421 9.84 -21.99 -11.51
C VAL A 421 9.03 -22.17 -12.81
N ALA A 422 9.36 -21.41 -13.84
CA ALA A 422 8.81 -21.57 -15.18
C ALA A 422 8.96 -23.00 -15.72
N ASP A 423 10.15 -23.58 -15.57
CA ASP A 423 10.44 -24.94 -16.03
C ASP A 423 9.63 -25.99 -15.25
N ILE A 424 9.44 -25.76 -13.94
CA ILE A 424 8.62 -26.63 -13.09
C ILE A 424 7.15 -26.57 -13.54
N LEU A 425 6.59 -25.37 -13.70
CA LEU A 425 5.21 -25.20 -14.14
C LEU A 425 4.99 -25.75 -15.55
N GLY A 426 5.94 -25.53 -16.47
CA GLY A 426 5.90 -26.08 -17.82
C GLY A 426 6.00 -27.61 -17.87
N SER A 427 6.55 -28.25 -16.83
CA SER A 427 6.65 -29.71 -16.74
C SER A 427 5.34 -30.41 -16.31
N ILE A 428 4.32 -29.64 -15.93
CA ILE A 428 3.00 -30.14 -15.53
C ILE A 428 2.03 -29.90 -16.70
N PRO A 429 1.60 -30.94 -17.42
CA PRO A 429 0.64 -30.80 -18.51
C PRO A 429 -0.70 -30.26 -18.01
N ASP A 430 -1.31 -29.33 -18.75
CA ASP A 430 -2.62 -28.76 -18.42
C ASP A 430 -3.73 -29.82 -18.24
N ALA A 431 -3.62 -30.96 -18.93
CA ALA A 431 -4.57 -32.07 -18.83
C ALA A 431 -4.47 -32.84 -17.50
N GLU A 432 -3.32 -32.76 -16.82
CA GLU A 432 -3.08 -33.40 -15.52
C GLU A 432 -3.46 -32.49 -14.35
N VAL A 433 -3.73 -31.21 -14.60
CA VAL A 433 -4.22 -30.26 -13.59
C VAL A 433 -5.70 -30.57 -13.32
N PRO A 434 -6.10 -30.94 -12.10
CA PRO A 434 -7.50 -31.24 -11.79
C PRO A 434 -8.42 -30.07 -12.13
N SER A 435 -9.67 -30.38 -12.49
CA SER A 435 -10.69 -29.35 -12.71
C SER A 435 -10.86 -28.49 -11.46
N SER A 436 -11.04 -27.19 -11.67
CA SER A 436 -11.14 -26.17 -10.62
C SER A 436 -12.44 -26.21 -9.82
N GLU A 437 -13.13 -27.35 -9.77
CA GLU A 437 -14.30 -27.53 -8.90
C GLU A 437 -13.86 -27.42 -7.45
N TYR A 438 -14.11 -26.25 -6.88
CA TYR A 438 -13.80 -25.89 -5.51
C TYR A 438 -14.36 -26.93 -4.53
N ARG A 439 -13.49 -27.50 -3.68
CA ARG A 439 -13.87 -28.41 -2.60
C ARG A 439 -13.48 -27.78 -1.26
N PRO A 440 -14.43 -27.18 -0.51
CA PRO A 440 -14.10 -26.58 0.78
C PRO A 440 -13.59 -27.65 1.75
N PRO A 441 -12.57 -27.35 2.57
CA PRO A 441 -12.18 -28.21 3.68
C PRO A 441 -13.38 -28.43 4.60
N ARG A 442 -13.87 -29.67 4.70
CA ARG A 442 -15.14 -30.02 5.38
C ARG A 442 -15.14 -29.74 6.90
N THR A 443 -14.02 -29.30 7.48
CA THR A 443 -13.76 -29.33 8.93
C THR A 443 -13.60 -27.97 9.61
N ASN A 444 -13.69 -26.83 8.91
CA ASN A 444 -13.47 -25.52 9.54
C ASN A 444 -14.76 -24.89 10.10
N GLY A 445 -14.89 -24.82 11.43
CA GLY A 445 -15.96 -24.06 12.10
C GLY A 445 -15.98 -22.57 11.76
N PHE A 446 -14.83 -22.02 11.32
CA PHE A 446 -14.68 -20.68 10.75
C PHE A 446 -15.59 -20.45 9.53
N LEU A 447 -15.83 -21.49 8.71
CA LEU A 447 -16.74 -21.40 7.56
C LEU A 447 -18.23 -21.40 7.96
N ARG A 448 -18.55 -21.73 9.23
CA ARG A 448 -19.93 -21.95 9.69
C ARG A 448 -20.52 -20.79 10.50
N MET A 449 -19.70 -19.98 11.18
CA MET A 449 -20.18 -18.93 12.09
C MET A 449 -19.55 -17.58 11.78
N SER A 450 -20.35 -16.61 11.32
CA SER A 450 -19.86 -15.25 11.02
C SER A 450 -19.76 -14.35 12.26
N PRO A 451 -18.64 -13.63 12.43
CA PRO A 451 -18.49 -12.61 13.47
C PRO A 451 -19.25 -11.32 13.18
N ILE A 452 -19.73 -11.13 11.95
CA ILE A 452 -20.42 -9.90 11.52
C ILE A 452 -21.91 -10.03 11.88
N GLN A 453 -22.28 -9.46 13.03
CA GLN A 453 -23.66 -9.46 13.56
C GLN A 453 -24.04 -8.07 14.07
N LEU A 454 -25.07 -7.44 13.49
CA LEU A 454 -25.53 -6.10 13.89
C LEU A 454 -26.30 -6.08 15.21
N ARG A 455 -26.76 -7.23 15.72
CA ARG A 455 -27.46 -7.31 17.01
C ARG A 455 -26.79 -8.31 17.92
N ARG A 456 -26.01 -7.82 18.88
CA ARG A 456 -25.67 -8.63 20.07
C ARG A 456 -26.98 -9.00 20.75
N LYS A 457 -27.35 -10.29 20.75
CA LYS A 457 -28.22 -10.80 21.82
C LYS A 457 -27.49 -10.42 23.11
N ARG A 458 -28.03 -9.46 23.87
CA ARG A 458 -27.72 -9.41 25.31
C ARG A 458 -27.94 -10.84 25.78
N HIS A 459 -26.91 -11.46 26.34
CA HIS A 459 -27.04 -12.74 27.01
C HIS A 459 -28.07 -12.53 28.13
N ASN A 460 -29.34 -12.77 27.81
CA ASN A 460 -30.35 -12.97 28.82
C ASN A 460 -29.94 -14.28 29.48
N LEU A 461 -29.39 -14.15 30.70
CA LEU A 461 -29.45 -15.19 31.70
C LEU A 461 -30.94 -15.50 31.92
N ILE A 462 -31.51 -16.37 31.08
CA ILE A 462 -32.80 -16.99 31.32
C ILE A 462 -32.49 -18.44 31.65
N VAL A 463 -32.51 -18.66 32.96
CA VAL A 463 -32.79 -19.92 33.64
C VAL A 463 -33.97 -20.61 32.95
N GLY A 464 -33.77 -21.89 32.60
CA GLY A 464 -34.79 -22.94 32.58
C GLY A 464 -35.98 -22.79 31.62
N SER A 465 -35.94 -23.52 30.51
CA SER A 465 -37.10 -24.32 30.11
C SER A 465 -36.66 -25.52 29.27
N CYS A 466 -36.94 -26.70 29.80
CA CYS A 466 -36.63 -28.02 29.28
C CYS A 466 -37.60 -28.41 28.16
N HIS A 467 -37.07 -28.87 27.01
CA HIS A 467 -37.76 -29.82 26.14
C HIS A 467 -36.78 -30.91 25.71
N SER A 468 -37.30 -32.13 25.77
CA SER A 468 -36.62 -33.41 25.99
C SER A 468 -35.89 -33.94 24.76
N ILE A 469 -34.77 -34.62 25.00
CA ILE A 469 -34.28 -35.69 24.13
C ILE A 469 -34.02 -36.90 25.03
N ASP A 470 -34.74 -37.98 24.72
CA ASP A 470 -34.59 -39.30 25.31
C ASP A 470 -33.16 -39.85 25.11
N ALA A 471 -32.55 -40.33 26.19
CA ALA A 471 -31.52 -41.35 26.14
C ALA A 471 -31.48 -42.11 27.47
N GLN A 472 -31.54 -43.44 27.35
CA GLN A 472 -31.57 -44.46 28.39
C GLN A 472 -30.32 -44.44 29.30
N GLY A 473 -30.48 -44.80 30.58
CA GLY A 473 -29.38 -45.26 31.44
C GLY A 473 -29.58 -45.16 32.96
N ASN A 474 -30.16 -46.21 33.55
CA ASN A 474 -30.15 -46.75 34.94
C ASN A 474 -29.57 -46.01 36.18
N SER A 475 -30.30 -46.25 37.30
CA SER A 475 -29.91 -46.35 38.74
C SER A 475 -29.40 -45.10 39.45
N ASP A 476 -29.73 -44.79 40.70
CA ASP A 476 -30.48 -45.47 41.77
C ASP A 476 -31.04 -44.40 42.73
N ASP A 477 -32.00 -44.82 43.56
CA ASP A 477 -32.74 -44.08 44.58
C ASP A 477 -31.87 -43.31 45.61
N ASP A 478 -32.31 -42.10 45.97
CA ASP A 478 -32.57 -41.71 47.37
C ASP A 478 -33.15 -40.28 47.44
N GLN A 479 -34.31 -40.15 48.08
CA GLN A 479 -34.97 -38.93 48.56
C GLN A 479 -35.23 -39.14 50.07
N PRO A 480 -35.73 -38.17 50.87
CA PRO A 480 -35.72 -36.69 50.79
C PRO A 480 -35.28 -36.06 52.16
N ASP A 481 -35.18 -34.73 52.28
CA ASP A 481 -35.87 -33.97 53.36
C ASP A 481 -35.85 -32.44 53.10
N PRO A 482 -36.99 -31.73 53.16
CA PRO A 482 -37.07 -30.30 52.95
C PRO A 482 -37.58 -29.54 54.18
N HIS A 483 -36.74 -28.92 55.02
CA HIS A 483 -37.24 -27.95 56.01
C HIS A 483 -36.28 -26.81 56.39
N THR A 484 -36.90 -25.63 56.57
CA THR A 484 -36.54 -24.46 57.40
C THR A 484 -35.76 -23.27 56.78
N PRO A 485 -36.01 -22.01 57.22
CA PRO A 485 -36.47 -20.93 56.35
C PRO A 485 -35.70 -19.60 56.52
N SER A 486 -36.01 -18.63 55.66
CA SER A 486 -36.02 -17.16 55.86
C SER A 486 -34.98 -16.49 56.78
N ARG A 487 -34.08 -15.69 56.19
CA ARG A 487 -33.68 -14.39 56.76
C ARG A 487 -33.10 -13.42 55.72
N ASP A 488 -33.87 -12.41 55.36
CA ASP A 488 -33.44 -11.08 54.88
C ASP A 488 -33.01 -10.23 56.12
N PRO A 489 -32.50 -8.98 56.09
CA PRO A 489 -32.16 -8.06 54.98
C PRO A 489 -30.91 -7.16 55.22
N ARG A 490 -30.71 -6.16 54.32
CA ARG A 490 -30.18 -4.78 54.54
C ARG A 490 -28.72 -4.43 54.17
N ILE A 491 -28.60 -3.82 52.99
CA ILE A 491 -28.22 -2.42 52.68
C ILE A 491 -27.18 -1.67 53.58
N TYR A 492 -26.20 -1.04 52.88
CA TYR A 492 -25.47 0.22 53.09
C TYR A 492 -24.02 0.19 53.61
N ARG A 493 -23.06 0.55 52.72
CA ARG A 493 -22.15 1.73 52.74
C ARG A 493 -20.72 1.45 52.25
N ASN A 494 -20.38 2.19 51.19
CA ASN A 494 -19.12 2.89 50.90
C ASN A 494 -17.92 2.61 51.83
N ILE A 495 -16.83 2.10 51.23
CA ILE A 495 -15.46 2.37 51.66
C ILE A 495 -14.63 2.72 50.43
N GLU A 496 -14.24 4.00 50.35
CA GLU A 496 -13.11 4.47 49.56
C GLU A 496 -11.83 3.73 49.98
N ARG A 497 -11.06 3.22 49.02
CA ARG A 497 -9.65 2.84 49.22
C ARG A 497 -8.78 3.35 48.06
N ARG A 498 -8.27 4.57 48.29
CA ARG A 498 -6.86 5.00 48.21
C ARG A 498 -6.00 4.44 47.07
N HIS A 499 -5.68 5.34 46.15
CA HIS A 499 -4.49 5.31 45.29
C HIS A 499 -3.18 5.25 46.11
N PRO A 500 -2.15 4.48 45.70
CA PRO A 500 -0.79 4.70 46.15
C PRO A 500 -0.08 5.79 45.32
N PRO A 501 0.87 6.54 45.91
CA PRO A 501 1.53 7.69 45.28
C PRO A 501 2.66 7.29 44.31
N PRO A 502 3.10 8.21 43.44
CA PRO A 502 4.08 7.93 42.38
C PRO A 502 5.52 8.03 42.91
N THR A 503 6.33 7.00 42.67
CA THR A 503 7.78 7.03 42.88
C THR A 503 8.51 7.51 41.62
N HIS A 504 9.32 8.56 41.78
CA HIS A 504 10.22 9.13 40.78
C HIS A 504 11.27 8.10 40.30
N PRO A 505 11.60 8.04 39.00
CA PRO A 505 12.61 7.12 38.49
C PRO A 505 14.02 7.71 38.66
N THR A 506 14.86 6.97 39.40
CA THR A 506 16.31 7.19 39.49
C THR A 506 16.98 6.61 38.25
N HIS A 507 17.82 7.40 37.59
CA HIS A 507 18.62 6.97 36.43
C HIS A 507 19.67 5.92 36.84
N THR A 508 19.63 4.74 36.21
CA THR A 508 20.78 3.85 36.03
C THR A 508 20.70 3.19 34.64
N PRO A 509 21.82 3.04 33.92
CA PRO A 509 21.81 2.74 32.49
C PRO A 509 21.60 1.25 32.25
N ALA A 510 20.43 0.89 31.71
CA ALA A 510 20.14 -0.48 31.27
C ALA A 510 20.62 -0.69 29.83
N THR A 511 21.67 -1.49 29.70
CA THR A 511 22.14 -2.12 28.46
C THR A 511 21.12 -3.17 28.02
N GLN A 512 20.11 -2.80 27.21
CA GLN A 512 19.27 -3.73 26.46
C GLN A 512 18.59 -3.02 25.27
N GLY A 513 18.88 -3.51 24.06
CA GLY A 513 18.54 -2.91 22.77
C GLY A 513 17.06 -2.97 22.40
N SER A 514 16.24 -2.17 23.07
CA SER A 514 14.93 -1.77 22.58
C SER A 514 15.09 -0.63 21.57
N SER A 515 14.74 -0.89 20.31
CA SER A 515 14.65 0.10 19.23
C SER A 515 13.52 1.11 19.53
N ALA A 516 13.80 2.10 20.39
CA ALA A 516 12.96 3.28 20.51
C ALA A 516 12.97 4.04 19.16
N GLU A 517 11.79 4.45 18.68
CA GLU A 517 11.69 5.38 17.54
C GLU A 517 12.55 6.61 17.83
N ASN A 518 13.41 7.00 16.88
CA ASN A 518 14.26 8.17 17.04
C ASN A 518 13.40 9.42 16.84
N ASN A 519 12.71 9.80 17.92
CA ASN A 519 11.84 10.98 17.98
C ASN A 519 12.60 12.31 17.95
N ARG A 520 13.92 12.30 17.73
CA ARG A 520 14.71 13.53 17.61
C ARG A 520 14.30 14.29 16.35
N ARG A 521 14.13 15.60 16.50
CA ARG A 521 13.85 16.49 15.37
C ARG A 521 15.15 16.88 14.67
N TYR A 522 15.05 17.35 13.44
CA TYR A 522 16.22 17.80 12.72
C TYR A 522 16.89 19.00 13.41
N CYS A 523 18.23 19.08 13.31
CA CYS A 523 18.96 20.25 13.76
C CYS A 523 18.60 21.47 12.89
N THR A 524 18.54 22.65 13.51
CA THR A 524 18.26 23.91 12.81
C THR A 524 19.38 24.28 11.85
N LEU A 525 19.04 25.09 10.85
CA LEU A 525 19.99 25.52 9.82
C LEU A 525 21.14 26.32 10.41
N ASN A 526 20.86 27.18 11.39
CA ASN A 526 21.88 27.96 12.08
C ASN A 526 22.81 27.08 12.93
N CYS A 527 22.29 26.03 13.58
CA CYS A 527 23.12 25.08 14.31
C CYS A 527 24.07 24.33 13.36
N LEU A 528 23.58 23.86 12.21
CA LEU A 528 24.43 23.19 11.22
C LEU A 528 25.46 24.14 10.58
N ARG A 529 25.12 25.42 10.41
CA ARG A 529 26.08 26.46 10.01
C ARG A 529 27.20 26.59 11.04
N GLY A 530 26.86 26.60 12.34
CA GLY A 530 27.82 26.60 13.44
C GLY A 530 28.78 25.42 13.38
N LEU A 531 28.26 24.21 13.14
CA LEU A 531 29.06 22.98 12.99
C LEU A 531 30.04 23.04 11.81
N LEU A 532 29.62 23.61 10.67
CA LEU A 532 30.42 23.69 9.44
C LEU A 532 31.54 24.73 9.52
N TYR A 533 31.25 25.91 10.09
CA TYR A 533 32.15 27.07 10.06
C TYR A 533 32.78 27.41 11.42
N GLY A 534 32.51 26.62 12.47
CA GLY A 534 33.06 26.85 13.81
C GLY A 534 32.36 27.97 14.58
N GLY A 535 31.06 28.15 14.36
CA GLY A 535 30.21 29.14 15.02
C GLY A 535 29.66 28.69 16.37
N GLU A 536 28.78 29.51 16.94
CA GLU A 536 28.06 29.23 18.18
C GLU A 536 26.87 28.28 17.95
N LEU A 537 26.44 27.63 19.04
CA LEU A 537 25.25 26.79 19.03
C LEU A 537 23.99 27.65 18.89
N ASP A 538 23.05 27.20 18.06
CA ASP A 538 21.72 27.79 17.99
C ASP A 538 20.83 27.27 19.14
N GLN A 539 20.42 28.19 20.02
CA GLN A 539 19.56 27.89 21.18
C GLN A 539 18.17 27.37 20.77
N ALA A 540 17.71 27.65 19.55
CA ALA A 540 16.46 27.11 19.03
C ALA A 540 16.58 25.66 18.54
N CYS A 541 17.79 25.09 18.48
CA CYS A 541 18.00 23.72 18.04
C CYS A 541 17.36 22.73 19.03
N PRO A 542 16.51 21.79 18.57
CA PRO A 542 15.87 20.81 19.45
C PRO A 542 16.87 19.88 20.15
N ASN A 543 18.08 19.73 19.58
CA ASN A 543 19.15 18.87 20.08
C ASN A 543 20.29 19.67 20.73
N PHE A 544 20.06 20.95 21.08
CA PHE A 544 21.08 21.88 21.59
C PHE A 544 21.95 21.28 22.72
N LEU A 545 21.32 20.64 23.71
CA LEU A 545 21.99 20.08 24.88
C LEU A 545 22.94 18.92 24.53
N ASP A 546 22.68 18.20 23.45
CA ASP A 546 23.51 17.07 23.01
C ASP A 546 24.75 17.53 22.22
N HIS A 547 24.76 18.77 21.74
CA HIS A 547 25.82 19.31 20.88
C HIS A 547 26.98 19.96 21.67
N GLY A 548 26.71 20.48 22.87
CA GLY A 548 27.65 21.22 23.70
C GLY A 548 26.98 22.26 24.62
N THR A 549 27.74 23.25 25.08
CA THR A 549 27.25 24.32 25.98
C THR A 549 27.09 25.66 25.26
N THR A 550 28.17 26.20 24.70
CA THR A 550 28.16 27.46 23.93
C THR A 550 28.61 27.27 22.49
N ARG A 551 29.48 26.29 22.26
CA ARG A 551 30.01 25.90 20.95
C ARG A 551 29.88 24.41 20.75
N HIS A 552 29.91 24.00 19.48
CA HIS A 552 29.90 22.60 19.09
C HIS A 552 31.15 21.88 19.63
N VAL A 553 30.94 20.75 20.30
CA VAL A 553 32.04 19.90 20.82
C VAL A 553 32.85 19.26 19.68
N ILE A 554 32.21 19.04 18.54
CA ILE A 554 32.81 18.47 17.34
C ILE A 554 32.69 19.44 16.17
N ASN A 555 33.57 19.29 15.18
CA ASN A 555 33.45 19.98 13.90
C ASN A 555 32.84 19.04 12.83
N ALA A 556 32.53 19.60 11.65
CA ALA A 556 31.95 18.83 10.54
C ALA A 556 32.77 17.59 10.13
N LYS A 557 34.12 17.65 10.13
CA LYS A 557 34.97 16.50 9.78
C LYS A 557 34.84 15.38 10.82
N SER A 558 34.84 15.74 12.10
CA SER A 558 34.62 14.81 13.21
C SER A 558 33.22 14.20 13.17
N PHE A 559 32.19 14.99 12.83
CA PHE A 559 30.82 14.51 12.64
C PHE A 559 30.75 13.38 11.60
N ILE A 560 31.29 13.60 10.40
CA ILE A 560 31.31 12.58 9.32
C ILE A 560 32.07 11.32 9.76
N LYS A 561 33.24 11.49 10.39
CA LYS A 561 34.06 10.36 10.85
C LYS A 561 33.33 9.51 11.89
N LEU A 562 32.72 10.14 12.90
CA LEU A 562 31.97 9.45 13.95
C LEU A 562 30.71 8.79 13.39
N LEU A 563 30.02 9.45 12.48
CA LEU A 563 28.81 8.90 11.85
C LEU A 563 29.15 7.68 10.99
N ARG A 564 30.22 7.74 10.19
CA ARG A 564 30.71 6.59 9.42
C ARG A 564 31.05 5.41 10.32
N HIS A 565 31.70 5.67 11.46
CA HIS A 565 32.01 4.64 12.46
C HIS A 565 30.73 4.02 13.06
N GLN A 566 29.75 4.85 13.43
CA GLN A 566 28.46 4.38 13.94
C GLN A 566 27.74 3.47 12.93
N LEU A 567 27.61 3.92 11.68
CA LEU A 567 26.95 3.15 10.62
C LEU A 567 27.71 1.88 10.25
N SER A 568 29.05 1.86 10.43
CA SER A 568 29.85 0.64 10.23
C SER A 568 29.59 -0.43 11.29
N LYS A 569 29.25 -0.06 12.51
CA LYS A 569 28.95 -1.01 13.60
C LYS A 569 27.57 -1.62 13.45
N THR A 570 26.55 -0.78 13.24
CA THR A 570 25.18 -1.23 13.05
C THR A 570 24.42 -0.25 12.17
N VAL A 571 23.80 -0.76 11.11
CA VAL A 571 22.97 0.02 10.19
C VAL A 571 21.69 0.55 10.88
N ASN A 572 21.29 -0.03 12.01
CA ASN A 572 20.16 0.41 12.84
C ASN A 572 20.45 1.61 13.75
N ALA A 573 21.70 2.10 13.82
CA ALA A 573 22.04 3.17 14.75
C ALA A 573 21.46 4.50 14.27
N ASP A 574 20.24 4.79 14.72
CA ASP A 574 19.46 6.00 14.47
C ASP A 574 19.39 6.43 12.99
N CYS A 575 19.18 5.45 12.11
CA CYS A 575 18.92 5.66 10.69
C CYS A 575 17.50 5.19 10.36
N GLU A 576 16.63 6.13 9.98
CA GLU A 576 15.20 5.89 9.74
C GLU A 576 14.84 6.11 8.28
N VAL A 577 14.00 5.23 7.73
CA VAL A 577 13.43 5.40 6.39
C VAL A 577 12.34 6.46 6.45
N LEU A 578 12.49 7.51 5.64
CA LEU A 578 11.44 8.53 5.54
C LEU A 578 10.32 8.12 4.58
N GLY A 579 10.53 7.12 3.72
CA GLY A 579 9.53 6.73 2.71
C GLY A 579 9.47 7.66 1.50
N ILE A 580 10.38 8.63 1.43
CA ILE A 580 10.54 9.54 0.29
C ILE A 580 11.61 8.96 -0.64
N HIS A 581 11.30 8.83 -1.92
CA HIS A 581 12.26 8.42 -2.95
C HIS A 581 11.90 9.03 -4.31
N GLY A 582 12.91 9.16 -5.16
CA GLY A 582 12.79 9.58 -6.56
C GLY A 582 13.34 8.51 -7.51
N SER A 583 13.66 8.93 -8.73
CA SER A 583 14.28 8.13 -9.79
C SER A 583 15.62 7.54 -9.37
N CYS A 584 16.49 8.37 -8.76
CA CYS A 584 17.88 7.98 -8.49
C CYS A 584 18.26 7.96 -7.01
N GLY A 585 17.39 8.38 -6.09
CA GLY A 585 17.73 8.41 -4.67
C GLY A 585 16.55 8.26 -3.71
N ALA A 586 16.86 7.83 -2.48
CA ALA A 586 15.92 7.69 -1.38
C ALA A 586 16.40 8.49 -0.18
N LEU A 587 15.47 9.08 0.58
CA LEU A 587 15.80 9.92 1.74
C LEU A 587 15.71 9.11 3.04
N LEU A 588 16.79 9.18 3.81
CA LEU A 588 16.87 8.65 5.16
C LEU A 588 17.05 9.79 6.16
N LYS A 589 16.55 9.62 7.36
CA LYS A 589 16.87 10.47 8.51
C LYS A 589 17.97 9.81 9.30
N VAL A 590 19.06 10.54 9.54
CA VAL A 590 20.25 9.98 10.17
C VAL A 590 20.61 10.83 11.38
N THR A 591 20.89 10.16 12.50
CA THR A 591 21.35 10.82 13.72
C THR A 591 22.67 10.25 14.21
N LEU A 592 23.62 11.12 14.54
CA LEU A 592 24.80 10.74 15.30
C LEU A 592 24.41 10.60 16.78
N SER A 593 24.16 9.38 17.24
CA SER A 593 23.59 9.07 18.56
C SER A 593 24.40 9.66 19.71
N SER A 594 25.72 9.75 19.54
CA SER A 594 26.64 10.25 20.56
C SER A 594 26.57 11.76 20.82
N HIS A 595 26.09 12.55 19.85
CA HIS A 595 26.12 14.02 19.92
C HIS A 595 24.81 14.67 19.41
N GLY A 596 23.75 13.89 19.19
CA GLY A 596 22.41 14.35 18.83
C GLY A 596 22.23 14.99 17.45
N TYR A 597 23.29 15.13 16.63
CA TYR A 597 23.20 15.74 15.30
C TYR A 597 22.30 14.91 14.38
N THR A 598 21.16 15.49 14.00
CA THR A 598 20.10 14.84 13.23
C THR A 598 19.90 15.57 11.91
N VAL A 599 20.14 14.87 10.79
CA VAL A 599 20.13 15.46 9.43
C VAL A 599 19.48 14.50 8.40
N PRO A 600 18.90 15.04 7.32
CA PRO A 600 18.49 14.21 6.19
C PRO A 600 19.69 13.72 5.38
N ALA A 601 19.54 12.55 4.78
CA ALA A 601 20.57 11.90 3.97
C ALA A 601 19.97 11.37 2.67
N LYS A 602 20.41 11.90 1.53
CA LYS A 602 20.06 11.37 0.20
C LYS A 602 20.93 10.17 -0.07
N CYS A 603 20.32 9.01 -0.25
CA CYS A 603 21.01 7.74 -0.43
C CYS A 603 20.72 7.17 -1.82
N THR A 604 21.66 6.43 -2.38
CA THR A 604 21.48 5.83 -3.70
C THR A 604 22.05 4.41 -3.79
N VAL A 605 21.58 3.70 -4.82
CA VAL A 605 22.05 2.39 -5.25
C VAL A 605 23.39 2.51 -6.01
N PRO A 606 24.18 1.43 -6.12
CA PRO A 606 25.50 1.48 -6.75
C PRO A 606 25.48 2.04 -8.18
N GLU A 607 24.43 1.73 -8.95
CA GLU A 607 24.30 2.10 -10.36
C GLU A 607 24.17 3.62 -10.57
N PHE A 608 23.70 4.35 -9.56
CA PHE A 608 23.52 5.81 -9.60
C PHE A 608 24.52 6.56 -8.72
N SER A 609 25.56 5.87 -8.25
CA SER A 609 26.60 6.47 -7.42
C SER A 609 27.27 7.66 -8.10
N GLU A 610 27.47 7.62 -9.41
CA GLU A 610 28.05 8.75 -10.18
C GLU A 610 27.12 9.96 -10.22
N HIS A 611 25.80 9.78 -10.34
CA HIS A 611 24.85 10.89 -10.31
C HIS A 611 24.88 11.60 -8.95
N LEU A 612 24.92 10.83 -7.85
CA LEU A 612 24.99 11.41 -6.51
C LEU A 612 26.33 12.12 -6.24
N ARG A 613 27.45 11.60 -6.79
CA ARG A 613 28.75 12.28 -6.72
C ARG A 613 28.79 13.56 -7.54
N HIS A 614 28.16 13.56 -8.72
CA HIS A 614 28.00 14.76 -9.55
C HIS A 614 27.20 15.83 -8.80
N GLU A 615 26.06 15.45 -8.21
CA GLU A 615 25.27 16.36 -7.37
C GLU A 615 26.09 16.93 -6.21
N ALA A 616 26.88 16.11 -5.51
CA ALA A 616 27.78 16.59 -4.45
C ALA A 616 28.81 17.62 -4.97
N ALA A 617 29.36 17.42 -6.17
CA ALA A 617 30.27 18.39 -6.80
C ALA A 617 29.57 19.71 -7.15
N ILE A 618 28.31 19.67 -7.57
CA ILE A 618 27.48 20.87 -7.78
C ILE A 618 27.27 21.61 -6.45
N TYR A 619 26.97 20.89 -5.37
CA TYR A 619 26.89 21.50 -4.04
C TYR A 619 28.20 22.20 -3.65
N ASP A 620 29.35 21.59 -3.89
CA ASP A 620 30.66 22.22 -3.64
C ASP A 620 30.88 23.49 -4.47
N LYS A 621 30.47 23.50 -5.75
CA LYS A 621 30.49 24.71 -6.59
C LYS A 621 29.57 25.81 -6.04
N LEU A 622 28.42 25.44 -5.50
CA LEU A 622 27.41 26.34 -4.96
C LEU A 622 27.61 26.70 -3.47
N ARG A 623 28.78 26.37 -2.88
CA ARG A 623 29.10 26.65 -1.47
C ARG A 623 28.73 28.07 -0.98
N PRO A 624 28.93 29.16 -1.75
CA PRO A 624 28.61 30.52 -1.28
C PRO A 624 27.13 30.78 -0.99
N ILE A 625 26.21 29.98 -1.55
CA ILE A 625 24.76 30.16 -1.41
C ILE A 625 24.08 29.07 -0.58
N GLN A 626 24.86 28.13 -0.03
CA GLN A 626 24.36 27.08 0.84
C GLN A 626 23.79 27.65 2.16
N GLY A 627 22.67 27.07 2.61
CA GLY A 627 21.92 27.55 3.76
C GLY A 627 21.14 28.84 3.51
N ILE A 628 21.01 29.26 2.24
CA ILE A 628 20.17 30.40 1.82
C ILE A 628 19.21 29.93 0.74
N TYR A 629 19.75 29.56 -0.43
CA TYR A 629 18.97 29.16 -1.62
C TYR A 629 19.01 27.65 -1.89
N ILE A 630 19.96 26.94 -1.27
CA ILE A 630 20.12 25.48 -1.36
C ILE A 630 20.51 24.92 0.02
N PRO A 631 20.31 23.62 0.31
CA PRO A 631 20.75 22.99 1.55
C PRO A 631 22.26 23.10 1.77
N PHE A 632 22.71 23.03 3.03
CA PHE A 632 24.11 22.75 3.31
C PHE A 632 24.45 21.32 2.91
N TYR A 633 25.59 21.16 2.25
CA TYR A 633 26.21 19.86 2.03
C TYR A 633 27.21 19.59 3.16
N LEU A 634 26.94 18.57 3.98
CA LEU A 634 27.76 18.24 5.14
C LEU A 634 28.87 17.24 4.81
N GLY A 635 28.67 16.45 3.75
CA GLY A 635 29.62 15.45 3.29
C GLY A 635 28.94 14.19 2.74
N SER A 636 29.75 13.29 2.19
CA SER A 636 29.31 12.00 1.64
C SER A 636 29.96 10.83 2.38
N ILE A 637 29.22 9.73 2.49
CA ILE A 637 29.63 8.49 3.17
C ILE A 637 29.31 7.29 2.29
N ASP A 638 30.31 6.45 2.04
CA ASP A 638 30.09 5.11 1.51
C ASP A 638 29.79 4.16 2.67
N LEU A 639 28.64 3.50 2.59
CA LEU A 639 28.17 2.58 3.59
C LEU A 639 28.94 1.26 3.50
N VAL A 640 29.62 0.90 4.59
CA VAL A 640 30.34 -0.39 4.70
C VAL A 640 29.36 -1.55 4.62
N HIS A 641 28.24 -1.43 5.33
CA HIS A 641 27.11 -2.35 5.28
C HIS A 641 25.98 -1.69 4.49
N PRO A 642 25.61 -2.24 3.32
CA PRO A 642 24.54 -1.67 2.51
C PRO A 642 23.21 -1.61 3.28
N TYR A 643 22.41 -0.58 3.02
CA TYR A 643 21.12 -0.37 3.69
C TYR A 643 19.97 -0.90 2.82
N SER A 644 19.12 -1.80 3.35
CA SER A 644 17.93 -2.29 2.63
C SER A 644 16.78 -1.28 2.73
N TYR A 645 16.45 -0.59 1.65
CA TYR A 645 15.35 0.37 1.60
C TYR A 645 14.04 -0.34 1.23
N ASP A 646 13.12 -0.47 2.20
CA ASP A 646 11.79 -1.10 2.07
C ASP A 646 11.77 -2.47 1.36
N GLY A 647 12.92 -3.15 1.28
CA GLY A 647 13.10 -4.39 0.50
C GLY A 647 13.18 -4.23 -1.03
N ILE A 648 13.12 -2.99 -1.50
CA ILE A 648 13.14 -2.57 -2.91
C ILE A 648 14.58 -2.46 -3.41
N ALA A 649 15.42 -1.76 -2.65
CA ALA A 649 16.74 -1.37 -3.12
C ALA A 649 17.81 -1.48 -2.04
N ILE A 650 19.05 -1.70 -2.48
CA ILE A 650 20.22 -1.77 -1.60
C ILE A 650 21.01 -0.48 -1.77
N LEU A 651 20.92 0.40 -0.79
CA LEU A 651 21.61 1.69 -0.78
C LEU A 651 23.07 1.50 -0.33
N LYS A 652 24.03 2.06 -1.06
CA LYS A 652 25.46 1.98 -0.74
C LYS A 652 26.13 3.34 -0.53
N HIS A 653 25.58 4.39 -1.12
CA HIS A 653 26.16 5.74 -1.02
C HIS A 653 25.15 6.67 -0.37
N MET A 654 25.65 7.55 0.49
CA MET A 654 24.87 8.48 1.30
C MET A 654 25.49 9.89 1.22
N MET A 655 24.67 10.88 0.87
CA MET A 655 25.01 12.30 0.87
C MET A 655 24.21 13.01 1.98
N LEU A 656 24.89 13.69 2.89
CA LEU A 656 24.29 14.35 4.06
C LEU A 656 24.00 15.81 3.75
N LEU A 657 22.74 16.21 3.95
CA LEU A 657 22.25 17.56 3.65
C LEU A 657 21.63 18.20 4.89
N SER A 658 21.51 19.52 4.94
CA SER A 658 20.66 20.18 5.93
C SER A 658 19.18 20.02 5.57
N PRO A 659 18.26 20.14 6.55
CA PRO A 659 16.83 20.21 6.27
C PRO A 659 16.48 21.34 5.28
N GLY A 660 15.68 21.03 4.26
CA GLY A 660 15.28 21.99 3.23
C GLY A 660 14.12 22.90 3.64
N GLY A 661 13.32 22.52 4.64
CA GLY A 661 12.15 23.27 5.10
C GLY A 661 10.83 22.53 4.89
N GLN A 662 9.75 23.28 4.71
CA GLN A 662 8.40 22.76 4.57
C GLN A 662 7.95 22.64 3.10
N PRO A 663 7.05 21.68 2.78
CA PRO A 663 6.45 21.55 1.45
C PRO A 663 5.73 22.82 1.00
N LEU A 664 5.68 23.04 -0.31
CA LEU A 664 5.07 24.24 -0.90
C LEU A 664 3.58 24.38 -0.55
N ASP A 665 2.85 23.27 -0.43
CA ASP A 665 1.42 23.30 -0.08
C ASP A 665 1.16 23.91 1.30
N LEU A 666 2.08 23.69 2.25
CA LEU A 666 2.01 24.31 3.56
C LEU A 666 2.36 25.79 3.49
N ALA A 667 3.41 26.14 2.73
CA ALA A 667 3.79 27.53 2.51
C ALA A 667 2.67 28.34 1.82
N LEU A 668 1.96 27.77 0.85
CA LEU A 668 0.85 28.42 0.13
C LEU A 668 -0.38 28.69 1.00
N LYS A 669 -0.51 28.04 2.16
CA LYS A 669 -1.53 28.41 3.16
C LYS A 669 -1.20 29.72 3.87
N GLU A 670 0.08 30.06 3.96
CA GLU A 670 0.59 31.22 4.70
C GLU A 670 0.94 32.40 3.76
N MET A 671 1.28 32.12 2.50
CA MET A 671 1.72 33.15 1.54
C MET A 671 1.09 32.98 0.16
N THR A 672 0.99 34.10 -0.56
CA THR A 672 0.44 34.08 -1.93
C THR A 672 1.41 33.42 -2.92
N GLN A 673 0.84 32.80 -3.96
CA GLN A 673 1.62 32.17 -5.03
C GLN A 673 2.59 33.16 -5.71
N ASN A 674 2.21 34.44 -5.84
CA ASN A 674 3.08 35.48 -6.40
C ASN A 674 4.29 35.78 -5.50
N CYS A 675 4.11 35.78 -4.18
CA CYS A 675 5.20 35.92 -3.22
C CYS A 675 6.18 34.74 -3.34
N LEU A 676 5.66 33.51 -3.45
CA LEU A 676 6.47 32.32 -3.63
C LEU A 676 7.25 32.35 -4.95
N ILE A 677 6.62 32.79 -6.05
CA ILE A 677 7.29 32.99 -7.35
C ILE A 677 8.44 33.99 -7.22
N ALA A 678 8.24 35.11 -6.52
CA ALA A 678 9.28 36.13 -6.35
C ALA A 678 10.50 35.55 -5.59
N LYS A 679 10.26 34.82 -4.49
CA LYS A 679 11.31 34.14 -3.71
C LYS A 679 12.02 33.05 -4.50
N MET A 680 11.27 32.29 -5.30
CA MET A 680 11.81 31.26 -6.19
C MET A 680 12.75 31.89 -7.23
N LYS A 681 12.31 32.95 -7.92
CA LYS A 681 13.14 33.68 -8.90
C LYS A 681 14.42 34.22 -8.28
N GLU A 682 14.34 34.77 -7.07
CA GLU A 682 15.51 35.26 -6.35
C GLU A 682 16.51 34.12 -6.10
N SER A 683 16.01 32.97 -5.65
CA SER A 683 16.84 31.82 -5.27
C SER A 683 17.50 31.17 -6.50
N LEU A 684 16.74 31.03 -7.59
CA LEU A 684 17.23 30.50 -8.85
C LEU A 684 18.26 31.44 -9.51
N SER A 685 18.03 32.75 -9.47
CA SER A 685 19.04 33.76 -9.87
C SER A 685 20.32 33.66 -9.03
N GLY A 686 20.22 33.25 -7.77
CA GLY A 686 21.38 32.93 -6.93
C GLY A 686 22.23 31.79 -7.49
N ILE A 687 21.58 30.73 -7.98
CA ILE A 687 22.23 29.57 -8.60
C ILE A 687 22.85 29.94 -9.96
N HIS A 688 22.10 30.67 -10.80
CA HIS A 688 22.56 31.10 -12.12
C HIS A 688 23.79 32.00 -12.07
N ARG A 689 23.92 32.86 -11.05
CA ARG A 689 25.11 33.70 -10.83
C ARG A 689 26.40 32.91 -10.60
N LEU A 690 26.31 31.63 -10.26
CA LEU A 690 27.44 30.73 -10.11
C LEU A 690 27.66 29.83 -11.34
N ASN A 691 27.02 30.18 -12.47
CA ASN A 691 27.08 29.49 -13.75
C ASN A 691 26.58 28.04 -13.70
N VAL A 692 25.52 27.78 -12.93
CA VAL A 692 24.90 26.46 -12.83
C VAL A 692 23.48 26.52 -13.36
N LEU A 693 23.12 25.59 -14.25
CA LEU A 693 21.72 25.28 -14.62
C LEU A 693 21.25 24.09 -13.81
N HIS A 694 20.02 24.13 -13.30
CA HIS A 694 19.42 23.01 -12.57
C HIS A 694 18.89 21.90 -13.51
N LYS A 695 18.44 22.28 -14.71
CA LYS A 695 17.74 21.48 -15.75
C LYS A 695 16.39 20.87 -15.37
N ASP A 696 16.13 20.69 -14.08
CA ASP A 696 14.86 20.19 -13.55
C ASP A 696 14.32 21.04 -12.38
N PRO A 697 14.06 22.35 -12.58
CA PRO A 697 13.54 23.23 -11.54
C PRO A 697 12.03 23.02 -11.37
N ALA A 698 11.58 21.80 -11.14
CA ALA A 698 10.17 21.51 -10.95
C ALA A 698 9.75 21.79 -9.49
N PRO A 699 8.49 22.18 -9.20
CA PRO A 699 8.02 22.44 -7.84
C PRO A 699 8.24 21.28 -6.85
N ARG A 700 8.32 20.04 -7.33
CA ARG A 700 8.68 18.86 -6.53
C ARG A 700 10.09 18.92 -5.91
N ASN A 701 10.98 19.72 -6.49
CA ASN A 701 12.38 19.89 -6.09
C ASN A 701 12.60 21.18 -5.27
N TRP A 702 11.52 21.78 -4.76
CA TRP A 702 11.57 23.01 -3.96
C TRP A 702 10.96 22.82 -2.58
N LEU A 703 11.56 23.46 -1.59
CA LEU A 703 10.97 23.61 -0.25
C LEU A 703 10.98 25.08 0.13
N TYR A 704 10.06 25.49 1.01
CA TYR A 704 10.14 26.80 1.63
C TYR A 704 10.79 26.64 3.00
N ASN A 705 11.87 27.39 3.27
CA ASN A 705 12.53 27.33 4.56
C ASN A 705 12.14 28.55 5.42
N PRO A 706 11.47 28.36 6.57
CA PRO A 706 11.09 29.48 7.44
C PRO A 706 12.28 30.20 8.09
N GLU A 707 13.39 29.49 8.36
CA GLU A 707 14.60 30.08 8.95
C GLU A 707 15.30 31.03 7.96
N SER A 708 15.48 30.61 6.70
CA SER A 708 16.09 31.48 5.67
C SER A 708 15.08 32.43 5.02
N LYS A 709 13.77 32.18 5.14
CA LYS A 709 12.66 32.87 4.47
C LYS A 709 12.77 32.85 2.94
N LYS A 710 13.46 31.85 2.39
CA LYS A 710 13.68 31.65 0.94
C LYS A 710 13.10 30.34 0.45
N VAL A 711 13.01 30.23 -0.87
CA VAL A 711 12.77 28.95 -1.55
C VAL A 711 14.11 28.25 -1.69
N VAL A 712 14.15 27.01 -1.24
CA VAL A 712 15.35 26.17 -1.22
C VAL A 712 15.23 25.14 -2.33
N PHE A 713 16.16 25.16 -3.28
CA PHE A 713 16.28 24.18 -4.35
C PHE A 713 17.16 23.01 -3.89
N PHE A 714 16.74 21.79 -4.24
CA PHE A 714 17.48 20.57 -4.02
C PHE A 714 17.35 19.66 -5.24
N ASP A 715 18.06 18.53 -5.24
CA ASP A 715 18.07 17.57 -6.34
C ASP A 715 18.80 18.07 -7.60
N PHE A 716 20.12 18.20 -7.50
CA PHE A 716 20.99 18.69 -8.58
C PHE A 716 21.56 17.58 -9.47
N GLU A 717 20.90 16.41 -9.53
CA GLU A 717 21.39 15.27 -10.31
C GLU A 717 21.50 15.56 -11.81
N MET A 718 20.60 16.40 -12.34
CA MET A 718 20.60 16.85 -13.75
C MET A 718 21.34 18.16 -13.97
N ALA A 719 21.92 18.76 -12.93
CA ALA A 719 22.48 20.10 -13.03
C ALA A 719 23.74 20.13 -13.90
N GLU A 720 23.98 21.25 -14.59
CA GLU A 720 25.14 21.43 -15.45
C GLU A 720 25.90 22.70 -15.05
N ILE A 721 27.21 22.59 -14.93
CA ILE A 721 28.11 23.74 -14.80
C ILE A 721 28.41 24.23 -16.21
N ILE A 722 28.15 25.50 -16.46
CA ILE A 722 28.45 26.11 -17.75
C ILE A 722 29.82 26.77 -17.69
N ASP A 723 30.77 26.17 -18.41
CA ASP A 723 32.09 26.73 -18.57
C ASP A 723 32.04 27.92 -19.53
N LEU A 724 32.35 29.11 -19.00
CA LEU A 724 32.63 30.28 -19.81
C LEU A 724 33.94 30.03 -20.57
N ARG A 725 33.88 29.58 -21.83
CA ARG A 725 35.07 29.52 -22.67
C ARG A 725 35.64 30.93 -22.81
N PRO A 726 36.92 31.19 -22.47
CA PRO A 726 37.55 32.45 -22.80
C PRO A 726 37.57 32.58 -24.33
N ILE A 727 37.10 33.70 -24.85
CA ILE A 727 37.27 34.03 -26.26
C ILE A 727 38.78 34.03 -26.53
N LEU A 728 39.28 33.09 -27.34
CA LEU A 728 40.63 33.18 -27.89
C LEU A 728 40.71 34.52 -28.62
N GLY A 729 41.53 35.43 -28.09
CA GLY A 729 41.61 36.81 -28.54
C GLY A 729 41.76 36.89 -30.05
N ILE A 730 40.89 37.66 -30.69
CA ILE A 730 41.07 38.07 -32.08
C ILE A 730 42.37 38.87 -32.13
N ILE A 731 43.39 38.30 -32.80
CA ILE A 731 44.61 39.03 -33.14
C ILE A 731 44.19 40.22 -34.00
N SER A 732 44.25 41.42 -33.44
CA SER A 732 44.04 42.67 -34.18
C SER A 732 45.28 43.01 -34.99
N PRO A 733 45.12 43.49 -36.25
CA PRO A 733 46.00 44.48 -36.81
C PRO A 733 45.33 45.86 -36.72
N ASN A 734 45.87 46.71 -35.85
CA ASN A 734 45.77 48.17 -35.83
C ASN A 734 44.39 48.86 -35.86
N GLY A 735 44.02 49.46 -34.72
CA GLY A 735 43.03 50.54 -34.68
C GLY A 735 42.70 50.99 -33.26
N LYS A 736 43.21 52.17 -32.84
CA LYS A 736 42.90 52.80 -31.56
C LYS A 736 41.40 53.06 -31.40
N ARG A 737 40.77 52.61 -30.29
CA ARG A 737 39.93 53.42 -29.37
C ARG A 737 39.17 52.59 -28.31
N LYS A 738 39.19 53.16 -27.08
CA LYS A 738 38.31 53.01 -25.90
C LYS A 738 38.06 51.61 -25.32
N LEU A 739 38.62 51.39 -24.12
CA LEU A 739 38.10 50.43 -23.15
C LEU A 739 36.63 50.77 -22.83
N THR A 740 35.73 49.85 -23.15
CA THR A 740 34.46 49.65 -22.44
C THR A 740 34.56 48.34 -21.65
N PRO A 741 34.08 48.28 -20.40
CA PRO A 741 34.06 47.03 -19.65
C PRO A 741 33.14 46.04 -20.37
N TYR A 742 33.66 44.86 -20.68
CA TYR A 742 32.96 43.81 -21.40
C TYR A 742 32.01 43.08 -20.44
N ASP A 743 30.84 43.66 -20.18
CA ASP A 743 29.68 42.95 -19.60
C ASP A 743 28.94 42.23 -20.73
N GLY A 744 29.46 41.08 -21.12
CA GLY A 744 28.86 40.24 -22.16
C GLY A 744 28.80 38.80 -21.69
N LEU A 745 27.82 38.48 -20.84
CA LEU A 745 27.42 37.08 -20.66
C LEU A 745 26.89 36.58 -22.01
N ASP A 746 27.32 35.39 -22.42
CA ASP A 746 26.91 34.74 -23.68
C ASP A 746 25.37 34.81 -23.83
N GLU A 747 24.88 35.31 -24.96
CA GLU A 747 23.45 35.49 -25.22
C GLU A 747 22.70 34.13 -25.14
N LYS A 748 23.39 33.03 -25.44
CA LYS A 748 22.89 31.66 -25.25
C LYS A 748 22.77 31.27 -23.78
N LEU A 749 23.69 31.73 -22.93
CA LEU A 749 23.69 31.48 -21.49
C LEU A 749 22.53 32.21 -20.81
N LEU A 750 22.36 33.50 -21.12
CA LEU A 750 21.23 34.31 -20.66
C LEU A 750 19.89 33.74 -21.14
N SER A 751 19.84 33.25 -22.38
CA SER A 751 18.68 32.55 -22.93
C SER A 751 18.36 31.25 -22.16
N GLY A 752 19.39 30.47 -21.80
CA GLY A 752 19.25 29.25 -20.99
C GLY A 752 18.68 29.52 -19.60
N PHE A 753 19.23 30.49 -18.88
CA PHE A 753 18.77 30.89 -17.54
C PHE A 753 17.35 31.47 -17.55
N ALA A 754 17.04 32.32 -18.53
CA ALA A 754 15.69 32.87 -18.70
C ALA A 754 14.66 31.76 -18.99
N ARG A 755 15.02 30.79 -19.85
CA ARG A 755 14.17 29.64 -20.17
C ARG A 755 13.91 28.77 -18.94
N GLU A 756 14.94 28.48 -18.15
CA GLU A 756 14.80 27.70 -16.91
C GLU A 756 13.89 28.39 -15.89
N THR A 757 14.08 29.70 -15.70
CA THR A 757 13.23 30.51 -14.81
C THR A 757 11.78 30.53 -15.28
N ASN A 758 11.55 30.68 -16.59
CA ASN A 758 10.20 30.68 -17.14
C ASN A 758 9.51 29.31 -17.00
N LYS A 759 10.26 28.21 -17.22
CA LYS A 759 9.76 26.84 -16.99
C LYS A 759 9.32 26.67 -15.53
N ALA A 760 10.17 27.04 -14.57
CA ALA A 760 9.85 27.00 -13.15
C ALA A 760 8.56 27.76 -12.81
N VAL A 761 8.41 29.00 -13.31
CA VAL A 761 7.19 29.80 -13.09
C VAL A 761 5.94 29.11 -13.65
N GLN A 762 6.02 28.54 -14.86
CA GLN A 762 4.90 27.86 -15.48
C GLN A 762 4.49 26.62 -14.69
N GLU A 763 5.44 25.80 -14.26
CA GLU A 763 5.15 24.61 -13.47
C GLU A 763 4.48 24.95 -12.14
N LEU A 764 4.95 25.97 -11.41
CA LEU A 764 4.29 26.39 -10.17
C LEU A 764 2.88 26.93 -10.42
N ARG A 765 2.64 27.61 -11.55
CA ARG A 765 1.28 28.06 -11.92
C ARG A 765 0.34 26.90 -12.20
N CYS A 766 0.85 25.81 -12.76
CA CYS A 766 0.09 24.59 -13.05
C CYS A 766 -0.13 23.71 -11.81
N TRP A 767 0.73 23.80 -10.79
CA TRP A 767 0.66 23.02 -9.55
C TRP A 767 -0.74 23.04 -8.90
N ASN A 768 -1.36 24.23 -8.78
CA ASN A 768 -2.69 24.38 -8.18
C ASN A 768 -3.83 23.70 -8.96
N ARG A 769 -3.63 23.28 -10.22
CA ARG A 769 -4.65 22.57 -11.01
C ARG A 769 -4.61 21.05 -10.82
N GLN A 770 -3.49 20.50 -10.34
CA GLN A 770 -3.31 19.06 -10.15
C GLN A 770 -3.73 18.56 -8.76
N VAL A 771 -3.74 19.43 -7.73
CA VAL A 771 -4.10 19.05 -6.34
C VAL A 771 -5.63 19.00 -6.11
N ARG A 772 -6.45 19.07 -7.18
CA ARG A 772 -7.92 18.94 -7.13
C ARG A 772 -8.45 17.59 -7.65
N PHE A 773 -7.59 16.59 -7.83
CA PHE A 773 -7.99 15.22 -8.19
C PHE A 773 -7.45 14.19 -7.23
#